data_AF-A0A944S541-F1
#
_entry.id   AF-A0A944S541-F1
#
_cell.length_a   1.000
_cell.length_b   1.000
_cell.length_c   1.000
_cell.angle_alpha   90.00
_cell.angle_beta   90.00
_cell.angle_gamma   90.00
#
_symmetry.space_group_name_H-M   'P 1'
#
loop_
_entity.id
_entity.type
_entity.pdbx_description
1 polymer ?
#
loop_
_entity_poly.entity_id
_entity_poly.type
_entity_poly.pdbx_seq_one_letter_code
_entity_poly.pdbx_strand_id
1 'polypeptide(L)'
;MLLSLTSRAADADTQFAVSVVPSDDLTLESPSSRDDSLSTAQVEQMVRRAVDLIGGMQSIVSDTARLVVLKVNIGLPWEKRSGAITDDRVARGVAILVHEAAPDARILIAEAAGGWSLPEHRESSPLPLWDDAWVDGFERAGHRATVEKLRARGADIDVIDLNFDEAYTLHPPDGGLATDTYDIAASILDADVWINVPVAKTHGAKITCCMKNHFGILPGRLYGFSKSTGTDDHPPMPHSARIVDEAFIDLWRLTQVDLNVVDMISGTERGPFTEHTHRMNIVMAGRDPVATDLVVAKLMGFNPDDLETADLAWQHGLGPRWLENVDVRGGDPTALSQRWVKGWYWYGEGSEWREHSMYGKGPRRWTLLGPVPKNHLFEDAQLEALSPTPGADDWSPTVWFGHDKIDLDDYYNDPVRCAVYGYTEFTMPQADSVHYWMGADERLQVWIDGQPIYDTQDDPAMGRRRRHELGMVRLSGYLEAGDHRLLIRADQNRGRFEFSFNVVEPIYDERFAGNTYPGLRYHPAGEDAPIETHVTSSDDDDNNLEGALVAAIGDLPQIAHPDQQAHINGDTIIVDGVGVDNADDLATVLAAAAGIEAPTAGLAWVGRNPFSMVPIGPQRYLDLSLSNDYRQEIHFEQIAQYLDVRYELSAGFGHAETFESIDAWMRLGHAPVTGADGGNWTILSGLRPRQDDVPEIRIVEPAEEGWYAIPSDWWAHLPGIGHARNPVVVALAQESTEASWVARSAHLILESARARTTTIDVFGDQHDVLVGLAAWDFSVLHWERLSLTLDWAREGLNWSLLARTRSDHLPTLIADRRHAARVIDKLASGDEHEAALKRAAAAYSQVADLLQQFSDLLPDNPRHQPTQADASTLDALRHNQGLMRRARAAERDALQILSQIAGEGPLPPLLVDPLSRLDKGHRLITSRYGWAEQIWEIALQGESIDATPLHASYGEESEFEQLAPLPTEPGWIVAVEIEAGTVTATVIEQPTAENDWEARIRFDNLGATWQGDEVAFTIWAIPVKALIEGGRP
;
A
#
# COMPACT_ATOMS: atom_id res chain seq x y z
N MET A 1 -44.55 0.75 2.92
CA MET A 1 -45.49 -0.18 3.57
C MET A 1 -44.67 -0.90 4.63
N LEU A 2 -44.75 -0.47 5.89
CA LEU A 2 -43.91 -0.97 6.99
C LEU A 2 -44.20 -2.46 7.21
N LEU A 3 -43.32 -3.33 6.72
CA LEU A 3 -43.28 -4.73 7.12
C LEU A 3 -42.67 -4.76 8.52
N SER A 4 -43.46 -5.12 9.53
CA SER A 4 -42.95 -5.40 10.86
C SER A 4 -42.05 -6.63 10.77
N LEU A 5 -40.75 -6.44 11.06
CA LEU A 5 -39.82 -7.51 11.38
C LEU A 5 -40.33 -8.22 12.63
N THR A 6 -41.19 -9.22 12.45
CA THR A 6 -41.56 -10.13 13.52
C THR A 6 -40.35 -11.01 13.78
N SER A 7 -39.68 -10.81 14.92
CA SER A 7 -38.68 -11.72 15.46
C SER A 7 -39.24 -13.15 15.43
N ARG A 8 -38.75 -13.99 14.52
CA ARG A 8 -39.03 -15.43 14.58
C ARG A 8 -38.38 -15.92 15.87
N ALA A 9 -39.19 -16.35 16.84
CA ALA A 9 -38.71 -16.94 18.08
C ALA A 9 -37.94 -18.22 17.73
N ALA A 10 -36.61 -18.12 17.65
CA ALA A 10 -35.74 -19.29 17.64
C ALA A 10 -35.97 -20.06 18.95
N ASP A 11 -36.05 -21.38 18.85
CA ASP A 11 -36.09 -22.24 20.04
C ASP A 11 -34.80 -22.00 20.83
N ALA A 12 -34.92 -21.53 22.08
CA ALA A 12 -33.78 -21.07 22.88
C ALA A 12 -32.68 -22.15 23.04
N ASP A 13 -33.04 -23.42 22.90
CA ASP A 13 -32.15 -24.60 22.96
C ASP A 13 -31.29 -24.83 21.69
N THR A 14 -31.50 -24.08 20.60
CA THR A 14 -30.77 -24.26 19.33
C THR A 14 -30.19 -22.97 18.75
N GLN A 15 -30.39 -21.83 19.43
CA GLN A 15 -30.06 -20.51 18.88
C GLN A 15 -28.58 -20.38 18.49
N PHE A 16 -27.65 -20.90 19.30
CA PHE A 16 -26.20 -20.91 19.02
C PHE A 16 -25.62 -22.32 18.91
N ALA A 17 -26.42 -23.28 18.44
CA ALA A 17 -25.93 -24.63 18.18
C ALA A 17 -25.14 -24.69 16.86
N VAL A 18 -23.92 -25.22 16.92
CA VAL A 18 -23.06 -25.42 15.75
C VAL A 18 -22.61 -26.87 15.71
N SER A 19 -22.88 -27.54 14.60
CA SER A 19 -22.41 -28.90 14.36
C SER A 19 -21.03 -28.91 13.69
N VAL A 20 -20.18 -29.85 14.07
CA VAL A 20 -18.89 -30.13 13.43
C VAL A 20 -18.83 -31.60 13.06
N VAL A 21 -18.76 -31.89 11.77
CA VAL A 21 -18.75 -33.28 11.25
C VAL A 21 -17.47 -33.53 10.47
N PRO A 22 -16.44 -34.12 11.10
CA PRO A 22 -15.27 -34.58 10.38
C PRO A 22 -15.58 -35.88 9.61
N SER A 23 -14.84 -36.15 8.54
CA SER A 23 -15.08 -37.34 7.69
C SER A 23 -14.86 -38.67 8.42
N ASP A 24 -14.11 -38.66 9.52
CA ASP A 24 -13.82 -39.83 10.36
C ASP A 24 -14.84 -40.00 11.51
N ASP A 25 -15.92 -39.20 11.54
CA ASP A 25 -17.04 -39.38 12.46
C ASP A 25 -17.66 -40.77 12.27
N LEU A 26 -17.49 -41.63 13.27
CA LEU A 26 -17.96 -43.02 13.28
C LEU A 26 -19.49 -43.16 13.25
N THR A 27 -20.24 -42.06 13.38
CA THR A 27 -21.69 -42.03 13.22
C THR A 27 -22.12 -41.90 11.76
N LEU A 28 -21.20 -41.60 10.83
CA LEU A 28 -21.44 -41.64 9.40
C LEU A 28 -21.62 -43.07 8.90
N GLU A 29 -22.38 -43.26 7.82
CA GLU A 29 -22.55 -44.58 7.20
C GLU A 29 -21.25 -45.08 6.53
N SER A 30 -20.43 -44.15 6.04
CA SER A 30 -19.17 -44.44 5.33
C SER A 30 -18.04 -43.50 5.76
N PRO A 31 -17.58 -43.60 7.03
CA PRO A 31 -16.49 -42.76 7.53
C PRO A 31 -15.19 -42.99 6.74
N SER A 32 -14.38 -41.94 6.61
CA SER A 32 -13.09 -41.92 5.91
C SER A 32 -12.05 -41.17 6.71
N SER A 33 -10.77 -41.49 6.52
CA SER A 33 -9.70 -40.68 7.11
C SER A 33 -9.82 -39.22 6.67
N ARG A 34 -9.44 -38.28 7.55
CA ARG A 34 -9.40 -36.85 7.22
C ARG A 34 -8.38 -36.50 6.12
N ASP A 35 -7.45 -37.42 5.84
CA ASP A 35 -6.46 -37.29 4.77
C ASP A 35 -6.94 -37.85 3.42
N ASP A 36 -8.04 -38.62 3.41
CA ASP A 36 -8.51 -39.28 2.19
C ASP A 36 -9.24 -38.32 1.26
N SER A 37 -9.22 -38.64 -0.04
CA SER A 37 -10.16 -38.03 -0.98
C SER A 37 -11.58 -38.53 -0.73
N LEU A 38 -12.51 -37.62 -0.45
CA LEU A 38 -13.91 -37.99 -0.24
C LEU A 38 -14.65 -38.23 -1.56
N SER A 39 -15.58 -39.17 -1.56
CA SER A 39 -16.57 -39.33 -2.63
C SER A 39 -17.72 -38.33 -2.49
N THR A 40 -18.53 -38.15 -3.53
CA THR A 40 -19.72 -37.29 -3.45
C THR A 40 -20.74 -37.79 -2.42
N ALA A 41 -20.94 -39.11 -2.32
CA ALA A 41 -21.88 -39.69 -1.36
C ALA A 41 -21.44 -39.45 0.10
N GLN A 42 -20.13 -39.52 0.37
CA GLN A 42 -19.59 -39.22 1.71
C GLN A 42 -19.81 -37.75 2.09
N VAL A 43 -19.56 -36.80 1.18
CA VAL A 43 -19.82 -35.38 1.45
C VAL A 43 -21.31 -35.12 1.68
N GLU A 44 -22.20 -35.74 0.89
CA GLU A 44 -23.65 -35.64 1.11
C GLU A 44 -24.08 -36.19 2.49
N GLN A 45 -23.49 -37.30 2.94
CA GLN A 45 -23.72 -37.85 4.28
C GLN A 45 -23.23 -36.91 5.38
N MET A 46 -22.06 -36.29 5.20
CA MET A 46 -21.52 -35.31 6.15
C MET A 46 -22.43 -34.07 6.24
N VAL A 47 -22.89 -33.53 5.11
CA VAL A 47 -23.83 -32.39 5.07
C VAL A 47 -25.13 -32.74 5.79
N ARG A 48 -25.72 -33.90 5.48
CA ARG A 48 -26.94 -34.38 6.17
C ARG A 48 -26.72 -34.49 7.67
N ARG A 49 -25.62 -35.11 8.09
CA ARG A 49 -25.29 -35.29 9.50
C ARG A 49 -25.13 -33.95 10.22
N ALA A 50 -24.45 -32.98 9.60
CA ALA A 50 -24.26 -31.65 10.17
C ALA A 50 -25.61 -30.96 10.39
N VAL A 51 -26.47 -30.94 9.36
CA VAL A 51 -27.80 -30.34 9.44
C VAL A 51 -28.70 -31.08 10.45
N ASP A 52 -28.65 -32.41 10.53
CA ASP A 52 -29.43 -33.20 11.48
C ASP A 52 -29.06 -32.89 12.95
N LEU A 53 -27.77 -32.66 13.24
CA LEU A 53 -27.29 -32.33 14.58
C LEU A 53 -27.83 -30.99 15.12
N ILE A 54 -28.26 -30.09 14.24
CA ILE A 54 -28.87 -28.80 14.59
C ILE A 54 -30.39 -28.77 14.38
N GLY A 55 -31.03 -29.94 14.20
CA GLY A 55 -32.49 -30.07 14.14
C GLY A 55 -33.06 -30.52 12.79
N GLY A 56 -32.23 -30.76 11.78
CA GLY A 56 -32.65 -31.23 10.47
C GLY A 56 -33.22 -30.14 9.57
N MET A 57 -33.21 -30.37 8.25
CA MET A 57 -33.59 -29.35 7.27
C MET A 57 -35.06 -28.91 7.39
N GLN A 58 -35.96 -29.81 7.79
CA GLN A 58 -37.39 -29.50 7.99
C GLN A 58 -37.64 -28.49 9.12
N SER A 59 -36.66 -28.26 10.00
CA SER A 59 -36.72 -27.23 11.04
C SER A 59 -36.35 -25.83 10.52
N ILE A 60 -35.83 -25.74 9.30
CA ILE A 60 -35.37 -24.51 8.63
C ILE A 60 -36.29 -24.19 7.44
N VAL A 61 -36.49 -25.18 6.57
CA VAL A 61 -37.27 -25.06 5.34
C VAL A 61 -38.65 -25.69 5.56
N SER A 62 -39.68 -24.84 5.55
CA SER A 62 -41.08 -25.28 5.55
C SER A 62 -41.39 -26.04 4.26
N ASP A 63 -42.24 -27.07 4.33
CA ASP A 63 -42.74 -27.80 3.16
C ASP A 63 -43.54 -26.92 2.18
N THR A 64 -43.97 -25.74 2.64
CA THR A 64 -44.64 -24.70 1.85
C THR A 64 -43.70 -23.62 1.28
N ALA A 65 -42.38 -23.71 1.48
CA ALA A 65 -41.44 -22.76 0.91
C ALA A 65 -41.55 -22.76 -0.62
N ARG A 66 -41.55 -21.57 -1.23
CA ARG A 66 -41.66 -21.38 -2.69
C ARG A 66 -40.30 -21.08 -3.30
N LEU A 67 -39.48 -20.29 -2.62
CA LEU A 67 -38.14 -19.90 -3.07
C LEU A 67 -37.12 -20.15 -1.96
N VAL A 68 -36.10 -20.93 -2.26
CA VAL A 68 -34.94 -21.15 -1.40
C VAL A 68 -33.67 -20.76 -2.15
N VAL A 69 -32.85 -19.90 -1.56
CA VAL A 69 -31.58 -19.45 -2.16
C VAL A 69 -30.40 -20.08 -1.42
N LEU A 70 -29.47 -20.68 -2.15
CA LEU A 70 -28.17 -21.14 -1.63
C LEU A 70 -27.08 -20.18 -2.06
N LYS A 71 -26.58 -19.36 -1.15
CA LYS A 71 -25.46 -18.45 -1.42
C LYS A 71 -24.14 -19.19 -1.26
N VAL A 72 -23.56 -19.64 -2.36
CA VAL A 72 -22.22 -20.27 -2.38
C VAL A 72 -21.12 -19.21 -2.29
N ASN A 73 -19.85 -19.60 -2.30
CA ASN A 73 -18.71 -18.70 -2.33
C ASN A 73 -17.80 -19.01 -3.54
N ILE A 74 -17.93 -18.21 -4.60
CA ILE A 74 -17.14 -18.31 -5.85
C ILE A 74 -16.52 -16.94 -6.15
N GLY A 75 -15.61 -16.46 -5.29
CA GLY A 75 -15.04 -15.11 -5.45
C GLY A 75 -14.27 -14.90 -6.77
N LEU A 76 -13.59 -15.95 -7.22
CA LEU A 76 -12.85 -16.02 -8.47
C LEU A 76 -13.22 -17.32 -9.23
N PRO A 77 -13.05 -17.36 -10.56
CA PRO A 77 -13.46 -18.48 -11.40
C PRO A 77 -12.46 -19.65 -11.36
N TRP A 78 -12.23 -20.20 -10.16
CA TRP A 78 -11.31 -21.32 -9.92
C TRP A 78 -11.96 -22.65 -10.29
N GLU A 79 -11.11 -23.66 -10.53
CA GLU A 79 -11.58 -25.03 -10.71
C GLU A 79 -12.24 -25.55 -9.44
N LYS A 80 -13.34 -26.30 -9.60
CA LYS A 80 -14.04 -26.95 -8.47
C LYS A 80 -13.07 -27.71 -7.58
N ARG A 81 -13.33 -27.69 -6.27
CA ARG A 81 -12.57 -28.41 -5.24
C ARG A 81 -11.13 -27.91 -5.07
N SER A 82 -10.86 -26.68 -5.49
CA SER A 82 -9.59 -26.01 -5.20
C SER A 82 -9.40 -25.68 -3.71
N GLY A 83 -10.47 -25.61 -2.92
CA GLY A 83 -10.45 -25.10 -1.55
C GLY A 83 -10.52 -23.57 -1.45
N ALA A 84 -10.42 -22.85 -2.57
CA ALA A 84 -10.63 -21.39 -2.62
C ALA A 84 -12.09 -20.99 -2.86
N ILE A 85 -12.92 -21.94 -3.32
CA ILE A 85 -14.34 -21.78 -3.62
C ILE A 85 -15.14 -22.96 -3.01
N THR A 86 -16.44 -22.76 -2.79
CA THR A 86 -17.33 -23.79 -2.23
C THR A 86 -17.31 -25.08 -3.06
N ASP A 87 -17.08 -26.21 -2.42
CA ASP A 87 -17.14 -27.52 -3.04
C ASP A 87 -18.54 -27.84 -3.59
N ASP A 88 -18.60 -28.21 -4.86
CA ASP A 88 -19.83 -28.54 -5.59
C ASP A 88 -20.71 -29.55 -4.85
N ARG A 89 -20.10 -30.47 -4.11
CA ARG A 89 -20.76 -31.56 -3.41
C ARG A 89 -21.41 -31.10 -2.12
N VAL A 90 -20.88 -30.07 -1.45
CA VAL A 90 -21.49 -29.48 -0.26
C VAL A 90 -22.78 -28.77 -0.66
N ALA A 91 -22.71 -27.86 -1.63
CA ALA A 91 -23.89 -27.18 -2.17
C ALA A 91 -24.94 -28.17 -2.72
N ARG A 92 -24.49 -29.24 -3.39
CA ARG A 92 -25.37 -30.33 -3.85
C ARG A 92 -26.06 -31.05 -2.69
N GLY A 93 -25.34 -31.36 -1.61
CA GLY A 93 -25.90 -31.97 -0.41
C GLY A 93 -26.99 -31.10 0.21
N VAL A 94 -26.74 -29.80 0.34
CA VAL A 94 -27.74 -28.85 0.88
C VAL A 94 -28.97 -28.79 -0.03
N ALA A 95 -28.80 -28.66 -1.35
CA ALA A 95 -29.90 -28.63 -2.30
C ALA A 95 -30.76 -29.91 -2.27
N ILE A 96 -30.16 -31.08 -2.05
CA ILE A 96 -30.89 -32.34 -1.85
C ILE A 96 -31.76 -32.27 -0.60
N LEU A 97 -31.21 -31.81 0.53
CA LEU A 97 -31.96 -31.69 1.78
C LEU A 97 -33.10 -30.68 1.67
N VAL A 98 -32.89 -29.58 0.96
CA VAL A 98 -33.95 -28.59 0.66
C VAL A 98 -35.06 -29.24 -0.15
N HIS A 99 -34.74 -29.93 -1.25
CA HIS A 99 -35.74 -30.60 -2.08
C HIS A 99 -36.49 -31.72 -1.33
N GLU A 100 -35.84 -32.42 -0.40
CA GLU A 100 -36.49 -33.40 0.47
C GLU A 100 -37.46 -32.75 1.47
N ALA A 101 -37.13 -31.57 1.99
CA ALA A 101 -37.96 -30.82 2.93
C ALA A 101 -39.13 -30.09 2.24
N ALA A 102 -38.88 -29.50 1.07
CA ALA A 102 -39.84 -28.75 0.27
C ALA A 102 -39.73 -29.14 -1.22
N PRO A 103 -40.38 -30.25 -1.63
CA PRO A 103 -40.26 -30.78 -3.00
C PRO A 103 -40.70 -29.82 -4.10
N ASP A 104 -41.63 -28.91 -3.81
CA ASP A 104 -42.21 -27.94 -4.74
C ASP A 104 -41.47 -26.58 -4.73
N ALA A 105 -40.46 -26.40 -3.88
CA ALA A 105 -39.70 -25.16 -3.82
C ALA A 105 -38.80 -25.00 -5.04
N ARG A 106 -38.74 -23.77 -5.57
CA ARG A 106 -37.68 -23.37 -6.50
C ARG A 106 -36.41 -23.08 -5.72
N ILE A 107 -35.30 -23.65 -6.18
CA ILE A 107 -33.99 -23.54 -5.56
C ILE A 107 -33.07 -22.71 -6.47
N LEU A 108 -32.39 -21.69 -5.94
CA LEU A 108 -31.39 -20.92 -6.68
C LEU A 108 -30.02 -21.06 -6.03
N ILE A 109 -29.02 -21.54 -6.76
CA ILE A 109 -27.60 -21.43 -6.36
C ILE A 109 -27.12 -20.06 -6.81
N ALA A 110 -26.77 -19.20 -5.86
CA ALA A 110 -26.57 -17.77 -6.08
C ALA A 110 -25.15 -17.33 -5.72
N GLU A 111 -24.63 -16.33 -6.44
CA GLU A 111 -23.36 -15.65 -6.16
C GLU A 111 -23.32 -14.26 -6.81
N ALA A 112 -22.73 -13.26 -6.14
CA ALA A 112 -22.29 -11.99 -6.74
C ALA A 112 -20.76 -11.92 -6.63
N ALA A 113 -20.05 -12.50 -7.59
CA ALA A 113 -18.60 -12.60 -7.53
C ALA A 113 -17.92 -11.26 -7.81
N GLY A 114 -16.77 -11.02 -7.17
CA GLY A 114 -15.96 -9.83 -7.42
C GLY A 114 -15.03 -9.97 -8.64
N GLY A 115 -14.67 -11.19 -9.04
CA GLY A 115 -13.70 -11.44 -10.09
C GLY A 115 -14.20 -12.26 -11.28
N TRP A 116 -15.51 -12.46 -11.42
CA TRP A 116 -16.12 -12.95 -12.65
C TRP A 116 -17.58 -12.50 -12.78
N SER A 117 -18.12 -12.60 -14.00
CA SER A 117 -19.52 -12.38 -14.33
C SER A 117 -19.94 -13.25 -15.50
N LEU A 118 -21.21 -13.63 -15.57
CA LEU A 118 -21.68 -14.48 -16.66
C LEU A 118 -21.48 -13.80 -18.03
N PRO A 119 -21.00 -14.53 -19.06
CA PRO A 119 -20.77 -13.97 -20.40
C PRO A 119 -22.00 -13.31 -21.02
N GLU A 120 -23.21 -13.77 -20.68
CA GLU A 120 -24.47 -13.20 -21.18
C GLU A 120 -24.76 -11.78 -20.67
N HIS A 121 -24.13 -11.36 -19.57
CA HIS A 121 -24.26 -10.01 -19.02
C HIS A 121 -23.28 -9.00 -19.61
N ARG A 122 -22.36 -9.44 -20.49
CA ARG A 122 -21.30 -8.60 -21.07
C ARG A 122 -21.82 -7.35 -21.77
N GLU A 123 -22.92 -7.47 -22.51
CA GLU A 123 -23.51 -6.35 -23.24
C GLU A 123 -24.38 -5.43 -22.35
N SER A 124 -24.84 -5.93 -21.20
CA SER A 124 -25.70 -5.21 -20.25
C SER A 124 -24.95 -4.61 -19.06
N SER A 125 -23.64 -4.83 -18.96
CA SER A 125 -22.83 -4.33 -17.86
C SER A 125 -22.70 -2.82 -17.89
N PRO A 126 -23.00 -2.12 -16.78
CA PRO A 126 -22.76 -0.69 -16.68
C PRO A 126 -21.27 -0.35 -16.54
N LEU A 127 -20.42 -1.34 -16.21
CA LEU A 127 -18.99 -1.16 -15.99
C LEU A 127 -18.14 -1.97 -16.99
N PRO A 128 -17.00 -1.42 -17.45
CA PRO A 128 -16.02 -2.17 -18.21
C PRO A 128 -15.25 -3.13 -17.28
N LEU A 129 -15.63 -4.41 -17.27
CA LEU A 129 -14.81 -5.47 -16.66
C LEU A 129 -13.64 -5.83 -17.56
N TRP A 130 -12.55 -6.30 -16.96
CA TRP A 130 -11.44 -6.92 -17.69
C TRP A 130 -11.93 -8.12 -18.53
N ASP A 131 -11.33 -8.32 -19.70
CA ASP A 131 -11.86 -9.26 -20.71
C ASP A 131 -11.99 -10.71 -20.20
N ASP A 132 -11.15 -11.10 -19.25
CA ASP A 132 -11.12 -12.41 -18.61
C ASP A 132 -12.11 -12.59 -17.45
N ALA A 133 -12.80 -11.52 -17.01
CA ALA A 133 -13.87 -11.63 -16.00
C ALA A 133 -15.15 -12.25 -16.58
N TRP A 134 -15.34 -12.20 -17.90
CA TRP A 134 -16.53 -12.72 -18.59
C TRP A 134 -16.47 -14.24 -18.74
N VAL A 135 -16.57 -14.95 -17.62
CA VAL A 135 -16.46 -16.40 -17.53
C VAL A 135 -17.52 -16.96 -16.60
N ASP A 136 -18.00 -18.15 -16.93
CA ASP A 136 -19.00 -18.83 -16.14
C ASP A 136 -18.40 -19.50 -14.90
N GLY A 137 -18.39 -18.78 -13.78
CA GLY A 137 -17.88 -19.30 -12.51
C GLY A 137 -18.71 -20.46 -11.96
N PHE A 138 -20.02 -20.52 -12.23
CA PHE A 138 -20.87 -21.65 -11.83
C PHE A 138 -20.51 -22.95 -12.56
N GLU A 139 -20.12 -22.87 -13.82
CA GLU A 139 -19.63 -24.01 -14.60
C GLU A 139 -18.29 -24.50 -14.04
N ARG A 140 -17.31 -23.61 -13.86
CA ARG A 140 -15.98 -23.96 -13.33
C ARG A 140 -16.05 -24.53 -11.92
N ALA A 141 -16.90 -23.95 -11.07
CA ALA A 141 -17.18 -24.45 -9.73
C ALA A 141 -18.00 -25.76 -9.72
N GLY A 142 -18.53 -26.20 -10.87
CA GLY A 142 -19.28 -27.45 -11.01
C GLY A 142 -20.75 -27.38 -10.57
N HIS A 143 -21.27 -26.21 -10.24
CA HIS A 143 -22.66 -26.03 -9.82
C HIS A 143 -23.65 -26.23 -10.97
N ARG A 144 -23.31 -25.88 -12.21
CA ARG A 144 -24.16 -26.18 -13.38
C ARG A 144 -24.40 -27.69 -13.57
N ALA A 145 -23.35 -28.50 -13.40
CA ALA A 145 -23.47 -29.95 -13.43
C ALA A 145 -24.33 -30.50 -12.26
N THR A 146 -24.31 -29.83 -11.10
CA THR A 146 -25.21 -30.14 -9.98
C THR A 146 -26.66 -29.83 -10.34
N VAL A 147 -26.93 -28.65 -10.90
CA VAL A 147 -28.26 -28.24 -11.38
C VAL A 147 -28.82 -29.25 -12.37
N GLU A 148 -28.06 -29.64 -13.40
CA GLU A 148 -28.49 -30.61 -14.40
C GLU A 148 -28.90 -31.96 -13.76
N LYS A 149 -28.05 -32.49 -12.87
CA LYS A 149 -28.29 -33.77 -12.21
C LYS A 149 -29.52 -33.76 -11.28
N LEU A 150 -29.77 -32.64 -10.60
CA LEU A 150 -30.90 -32.52 -9.68
C LEU A 150 -32.22 -32.23 -10.43
N ARG A 151 -32.17 -31.44 -11.52
CA ARG A 151 -33.31 -31.29 -12.46
C ARG A 151 -33.75 -32.64 -13.03
N ALA A 152 -32.81 -33.48 -13.43
CA ALA A 152 -33.10 -34.83 -13.91
C ALA A 152 -33.76 -35.74 -12.85
N ARG A 153 -33.68 -35.37 -11.57
CA ARG A 153 -34.32 -36.05 -10.43
C ARG A 153 -35.62 -35.40 -9.97
N GLY A 154 -36.07 -34.32 -10.64
CA GLY A 154 -37.34 -33.66 -10.37
C GLY A 154 -37.27 -32.39 -9.54
N ALA A 155 -36.08 -31.89 -9.18
CA ALA A 155 -35.94 -30.63 -8.47
C ALA A 155 -36.08 -29.42 -9.43
N ASP A 156 -36.86 -28.40 -9.03
CA ASP A 156 -36.81 -27.08 -9.66
C ASP A 156 -35.63 -26.30 -9.08
N ILE A 157 -34.51 -26.30 -9.81
CA ILE A 157 -33.26 -25.67 -9.37
C ILE A 157 -32.59 -24.93 -10.52
N ASP A 158 -31.95 -23.79 -10.27
CA ASP A 158 -31.10 -23.08 -11.24
C ASP A 158 -29.93 -22.36 -10.56
N VAL A 159 -29.10 -21.68 -11.35
CA VAL A 159 -28.12 -20.69 -10.87
C VAL A 159 -28.60 -19.26 -11.11
N ILE A 160 -28.11 -18.31 -10.32
CA ILE A 160 -28.34 -16.87 -10.52
C ILE A 160 -27.09 -16.05 -10.17
N ASP A 161 -26.69 -15.17 -11.10
CA ASP A 161 -25.64 -14.17 -10.86
C ASP A 161 -26.27 -12.94 -10.18
N LEU A 162 -26.06 -12.83 -8.87
CA LEU A 162 -26.59 -11.74 -8.05
C LEU A 162 -25.95 -10.39 -8.38
N ASN A 163 -24.83 -10.35 -9.12
CA ASN A 163 -24.27 -9.07 -9.58
C ASN A 163 -25.24 -8.28 -10.45
N PHE A 164 -26.11 -8.99 -11.17
CA PHE A 164 -27.06 -8.43 -12.12
C PHE A 164 -28.51 -8.52 -11.66
N ASP A 165 -28.75 -8.96 -10.41
CA ASP A 165 -30.09 -9.06 -9.87
C ASP A 165 -30.72 -7.67 -9.66
N GLU A 166 -32.05 -7.64 -9.57
CA GLU A 166 -32.75 -6.48 -9.03
C GLU A 166 -32.30 -6.27 -7.58
N ALA A 167 -32.41 -5.04 -7.09
CA ALA A 167 -31.95 -4.68 -5.75
C ALA A 167 -33.04 -3.90 -5.01
N TYR A 168 -33.12 -4.11 -3.70
CA TYR A 168 -33.93 -3.28 -2.82
C TYR A 168 -33.00 -2.50 -1.89
N THR A 169 -33.19 -1.18 -1.83
CA THR A 169 -32.53 -0.31 -0.86
C THR A 169 -33.18 -0.48 0.51
N LEU A 170 -32.37 -0.83 1.50
CA LEU A 170 -32.77 -1.01 2.89
C LEU A 170 -31.96 -0.10 3.81
N HIS A 171 -32.53 0.20 4.97
CA HIS A 171 -31.86 0.90 6.06
C HIS A 171 -31.70 -0.05 7.24
N PRO A 172 -30.49 -0.19 7.82
CA PRO A 172 -30.32 -0.92 9.06
C PRO A 172 -31.26 -0.37 10.14
N PRO A 173 -31.85 -1.24 10.99
CA PRO A 173 -32.67 -0.77 12.10
C PRO A 173 -31.82 0.14 13.00
N ASP A 174 -32.38 1.21 13.55
CA ASP A 174 -31.66 2.12 14.48
C ASP A 174 -30.37 2.78 13.96
N GLY A 175 -30.15 2.81 12.63
CA GLY A 175 -28.99 3.42 11.99
C GLY A 175 -27.92 2.42 11.56
N GLY A 176 -27.16 2.78 10.52
CA GLY A 176 -26.06 1.97 10.01
C GLY A 176 -24.80 2.08 10.86
N LEU A 177 -24.09 0.97 11.02
CA LEU A 177 -22.78 0.92 11.64
C LEU A 177 -21.69 1.30 10.63
N ALA A 178 -21.80 0.88 9.38
CA ALA A 178 -20.86 1.24 8.33
C ALA A 178 -21.44 2.23 7.31
N THR A 179 -22.73 2.11 6.97
CA THR A 179 -23.44 3.03 6.08
C THR A 179 -24.93 3.00 6.36
N ASP A 180 -25.60 4.13 6.12
CA ASP A 180 -27.04 4.30 6.39
C ASP A 180 -27.96 3.53 5.44
N THR A 181 -27.45 3.06 4.30
CA THR A 181 -28.23 2.38 3.26
C THR A 181 -27.49 1.22 2.61
N TYR A 182 -28.23 0.15 2.30
CA TYR A 182 -27.75 -1.01 1.57
C TYR A 182 -28.73 -1.44 0.49
N ASP A 183 -28.28 -1.43 -0.76
CA ASP A 183 -28.91 -2.12 -1.88
C ASP A 183 -28.56 -3.62 -1.88
N ILE A 184 -29.54 -4.47 -1.62
CA ILE A 184 -29.38 -5.93 -1.50
C ILE A 184 -30.12 -6.64 -2.62
N ALA A 185 -29.52 -7.70 -3.18
CA ALA A 185 -30.12 -8.49 -4.25
C ALA A 185 -31.53 -9.00 -3.88
N ALA A 186 -32.48 -8.76 -4.77
CA ALA A 186 -33.90 -9.04 -4.57
C ALA A 186 -34.15 -10.51 -4.29
N SER A 187 -33.43 -11.41 -4.97
CA SER A 187 -33.56 -12.85 -4.74
C SER A 187 -33.25 -13.28 -3.31
N ILE A 188 -32.37 -12.56 -2.61
CA ILE A 188 -32.04 -12.83 -1.20
C ILE A 188 -33.19 -12.40 -0.29
N LEU A 189 -33.77 -11.21 -0.53
CA LEU A 189 -34.86 -10.68 0.30
C LEU A 189 -36.22 -11.33 0.02
N ASP A 190 -36.46 -11.76 -1.23
CA ASP A 190 -37.71 -12.38 -1.66
C ASP A 190 -37.76 -13.89 -1.36
N ALA A 191 -36.64 -14.48 -0.96
CA ALA A 191 -36.55 -15.88 -0.56
C ALA A 191 -37.38 -16.15 0.70
N ASP A 192 -38.06 -17.30 0.74
CA ASP A 192 -38.72 -17.74 1.98
C ASP A 192 -37.68 -18.27 2.99
N VAL A 193 -36.54 -18.76 2.46
CA VAL A 193 -35.34 -19.19 3.19
C VAL A 193 -34.10 -18.89 2.34
N TRP A 194 -33.05 -18.31 2.93
CA TRP A 194 -31.74 -18.26 2.29
C TRP A 194 -30.65 -18.91 3.16
N ILE A 195 -29.86 -19.77 2.52
CA ILE A 195 -28.86 -20.64 3.15
C ILE A 195 -27.49 -20.21 2.64
N ASN A 196 -26.61 -19.83 3.56
CA ASN A 196 -25.24 -19.47 3.27
C ASN A 196 -24.34 -20.71 3.24
N VAL A 197 -23.55 -20.88 2.18
CA VAL A 197 -22.69 -22.06 1.96
C VAL A 197 -21.24 -21.62 1.70
N PRO A 198 -20.56 -21.01 2.70
CA PRO A 198 -19.22 -20.47 2.52
C PRO A 198 -18.14 -21.57 2.53
N VAL A 199 -16.94 -21.23 2.04
CA VAL A 199 -15.71 -22.01 2.23
C VAL A 199 -14.77 -21.27 3.18
N ALA A 200 -14.12 -21.99 4.10
CA ALA A 200 -13.20 -21.40 5.08
C ALA A 200 -11.87 -20.97 4.45
N LYS A 201 -11.46 -19.70 4.64
CA LYS A 201 -10.18 -19.16 4.15
C LYS A 201 -9.59 -18.15 5.11
N THR A 202 -8.29 -17.94 5.05
CA THR A 202 -7.65 -16.78 5.70
C THR A 202 -7.84 -15.52 4.87
N HIS A 203 -8.00 -14.35 5.50
CA HIS A 203 -8.16 -13.05 4.83
C HIS A 203 -7.56 -11.92 5.66
N GLY A 204 -7.48 -10.74 5.06
CA GLY A 204 -7.23 -9.45 5.71
C GLY A 204 -8.13 -9.20 6.90
N ALA A 205 -9.43 -9.56 6.79
CA ALA A 205 -10.45 -9.45 7.84
C ALA A 205 -10.40 -10.69 8.77
N LYS A 206 -9.19 -11.19 9.02
CA LYS A 206 -8.87 -12.43 9.73
C LYS A 206 -9.29 -13.70 8.97
N ILE A 207 -10.59 -13.94 8.78
CA ILE A 207 -11.11 -15.10 8.04
C ILE A 207 -12.14 -14.71 6.98
N THR A 208 -12.28 -15.56 5.96
CA THR A 208 -13.48 -15.62 5.12
C THR A 208 -14.27 -16.85 5.53
N CYS A 209 -15.50 -16.64 6.00
CA CYS A 209 -16.48 -17.71 6.19
C CYS A 209 -17.91 -17.13 6.19
N CYS A 210 -18.73 -17.34 7.21
CA CYS A 210 -20.15 -17.02 7.22
C CYS A 210 -20.43 -15.53 7.11
N MET A 211 -19.84 -14.71 7.99
CA MET A 211 -20.08 -13.26 8.02
C MET A 211 -19.61 -12.62 6.72
N LYS A 212 -18.36 -12.88 6.31
CA LYS A 212 -17.80 -12.29 5.09
C LYS A 212 -18.54 -12.68 3.81
N ASN A 213 -19.12 -13.88 3.72
CA ASN A 213 -19.83 -14.29 2.51
C ASN A 213 -21.12 -13.49 2.26
N HIS A 214 -21.62 -12.75 3.27
CA HIS A 214 -22.72 -11.80 3.10
C HIS A 214 -22.37 -10.68 2.11
N PHE A 215 -21.10 -10.30 1.95
CA PHE A 215 -20.73 -9.33 0.91
C PHE A 215 -21.18 -9.77 -0.50
N GLY A 216 -21.27 -11.08 -0.75
CA GLY A 216 -21.73 -11.62 -2.04
C GLY A 216 -23.25 -11.50 -2.29
N ILE A 217 -24.00 -10.80 -1.44
CA ILE A 217 -25.44 -10.50 -1.67
C ILE A 217 -25.64 -9.08 -2.25
N LEU A 218 -24.56 -8.31 -2.35
CA LEU A 218 -24.54 -6.96 -2.90
C LEU A 218 -24.34 -7.03 -4.43
N PRO A 219 -25.23 -6.43 -5.24
CA PRO A 219 -25.10 -6.48 -6.69
C PRO A 219 -23.89 -5.67 -7.20
N GLY A 220 -22.94 -6.32 -7.87
CA GLY A 220 -21.77 -5.65 -8.47
C GLY A 220 -22.13 -4.59 -9.52
N ARG A 221 -23.31 -4.66 -10.16
CA ARG A 221 -23.77 -3.58 -11.07
C ARG A 221 -24.03 -2.23 -10.37
N LEU A 222 -24.12 -2.21 -9.03
CA LEU A 222 -24.32 -1.01 -8.22
C LEU A 222 -23.02 -0.62 -7.49
N TYR A 223 -22.44 -1.57 -6.75
CA TYR A 223 -21.24 -1.30 -5.93
C TYR A 223 -19.92 -1.42 -6.69
N GLY A 224 -19.99 -1.79 -7.97
CA GLY A 224 -18.84 -2.13 -8.78
C GLY A 224 -18.27 -3.53 -8.50
N PHE A 225 -17.15 -3.84 -9.16
CA PHE A 225 -16.47 -5.14 -9.06
C PHE A 225 -15.04 -4.86 -8.60
N SER A 226 -14.66 -5.13 -7.35
CA SER A 226 -15.17 -6.16 -6.43
C SER A 226 -16.16 -5.71 -5.34
N LYS A 227 -16.91 -4.61 -5.56
CA LYS A 227 -17.80 -3.87 -4.63
C LYS A 227 -17.13 -2.71 -3.89
N SER A 228 -15.82 -2.55 -4.05
CA SER A 228 -15.03 -1.49 -3.41
C SER A 228 -14.78 -0.28 -4.31
N THR A 229 -15.33 -0.26 -5.53
CA THR A 229 -15.06 0.78 -6.53
C THR A 229 -16.24 1.72 -6.74
N GLY A 230 -17.47 1.26 -6.52
CA GLY A 230 -18.68 1.99 -6.86
C GLY A 230 -18.94 2.04 -8.37
N THR A 231 -19.90 2.86 -8.75
CA THR A 231 -20.26 3.26 -10.11
C THR A 231 -20.53 4.78 -10.12
N ASP A 232 -20.69 5.37 -11.31
CA ASP A 232 -20.98 6.81 -11.46
C ASP A 232 -22.16 7.32 -10.61
N ASP A 233 -23.16 6.46 -10.37
CA ASP A 233 -24.42 6.82 -9.70
C ASP A 233 -24.61 6.10 -8.35
N HIS A 234 -23.63 5.32 -7.90
CA HIS A 234 -23.76 4.53 -6.66
C HIS A 234 -22.40 4.32 -5.97
N PRO A 235 -22.28 4.67 -4.68
CA PRO A 235 -21.00 4.60 -3.98
C PRO A 235 -20.50 3.14 -3.80
N PRO A 236 -19.19 2.95 -3.60
CA PRO A 236 -18.63 1.67 -3.19
C PRO A 236 -19.16 1.25 -1.82
N MET A 237 -19.03 -0.04 -1.52
CA MET A 237 -19.17 -0.54 -0.15
C MET A 237 -17.89 -0.23 0.63
N PRO A 238 -17.97 0.33 1.86
CA PRO A 238 -16.80 0.50 2.72
C PRO A 238 -15.98 -0.80 2.84
N HIS A 239 -14.70 -0.71 2.47
CA HIS A 239 -13.82 -1.88 2.32
C HIS A 239 -12.42 -1.62 2.88
N SER A 240 -12.33 -1.21 4.14
CA SER A 240 -11.07 -1.02 4.86
C SER A 240 -11.03 -1.87 6.13
N ALA A 241 -9.81 -2.09 6.67
CA ALA A 241 -9.62 -2.85 7.90
C ALA A 241 -10.29 -2.21 9.14
N ARG A 242 -10.61 -0.91 9.06
CA ARG A 242 -11.23 -0.15 10.15
C ARG A 242 -12.76 -0.27 10.22
N ILE A 243 -13.45 -0.72 9.16
CA ILE A 243 -14.93 -0.61 9.06
C ILE A 243 -15.64 -1.85 8.48
N VAL A 244 -14.89 -2.83 7.97
CA VAL A 244 -15.49 -3.96 7.24
C VAL A 244 -16.37 -4.84 8.14
N ASP A 245 -16.04 -4.95 9.43
CA ASP A 245 -16.75 -5.81 10.38
C ASP A 245 -18.14 -5.25 10.70
N GLU A 246 -18.26 -3.93 10.82
CA GLU A 246 -19.51 -3.19 10.96
C GLU A 246 -20.44 -3.44 9.76
N ALA A 247 -19.89 -3.43 8.54
CA ALA A 247 -20.65 -3.72 7.33
C ALA A 247 -21.19 -5.16 7.33
N PHE A 248 -20.44 -6.14 7.86
CA PHE A 248 -20.95 -7.51 7.99
C PHE A 248 -22.14 -7.58 8.96
N ILE A 249 -22.10 -6.82 10.05
CA ILE A 249 -23.17 -6.78 11.05
C ILE A 249 -24.43 -6.12 10.50
N ASP A 250 -24.30 -5.00 9.78
CA ASP A 250 -25.45 -4.36 9.13
C ASP A 250 -26.11 -5.29 8.11
N LEU A 251 -25.33 -5.96 7.26
CA LEU A 251 -25.88 -6.93 6.31
C LEU A 251 -26.64 -8.05 7.02
N TRP A 252 -26.14 -8.55 8.15
CA TRP A 252 -26.85 -9.57 8.91
C TRP A 252 -28.12 -9.03 9.58
N ARG A 253 -28.09 -7.81 10.13
CA ARG A 253 -29.27 -7.12 10.69
C ARG A 253 -30.39 -6.97 9.65
N LEU A 254 -30.00 -6.76 8.39
CA LEU A 254 -30.93 -6.59 7.27
C LEU A 254 -31.47 -7.92 6.71
N THR A 255 -30.65 -8.96 6.66
CA THR A 255 -30.97 -10.18 5.88
C THR A 255 -31.24 -11.43 6.70
N GLN A 256 -30.75 -11.51 7.94
CA GLN A 256 -31.01 -12.61 8.88
C GLN A 256 -30.94 -14.02 8.26
N VAL A 257 -29.74 -14.44 7.84
CA VAL A 257 -29.49 -15.80 7.30
C VAL A 257 -30.18 -16.91 8.12
N ASP A 258 -30.85 -17.84 7.45
CA ASP A 258 -31.61 -18.91 8.12
C ASP A 258 -30.72 -20.09 8.53
N LEU A 259 -29.69 -20.36 7.73
CA LEU A 259 -28.75 -21.47 7.94
C LEU A 259 -27.40 -21.19 7.27
N ASN A 260 -26.33 -21.54 7.96
CA ASN A 260 -24.97 -21.60 7.43
C ASN A 260 -24.53 -23.06 7.33
N VAL A 261 -24.01 -23.48 6.17
CA VAL A 261 -23.36 -24.80 5.97
C VAL A 261 -21.95 -24.57 5.46
N VAL A 262 -20.97 -24.71 6.33
CA VAL A 262 -19.58 -24.37 6.02
C VAL A 262 -18.89 -25.54 5.35
N ASP A 263 -18.31 -25.26 4.17
CA ASP A 263 -17.32 -26.11 3.54
C ASP A 263 -15.95 -25.89 4.17
N MET A 264 -15.51 -26.88 4.93
CA MET A 264 -14.15 -27.00 5.43
C MET A 264 -13.59 -28.36 5.01
N ILE A 265 -13.95 -28.85 3.81
CA ILE A 265 -13.29 -30.03 3.24
C ILE A 265 -11.83 -29.69 2.94
N SER A 266 -11.65 -28.56 2.26
CA SER A 266 -10.36 -27.92 2.03
C SER A 266 -10.56 -26.41 2.03
N GLY A 267 -9.65 -25.64 2.61
CA GLY A 267 -9.68 -24.17 2.60
C GLY A 267 -8.30 -23.57 2.35
N THR A 268 -8.20 -22.25 2.12
CA THR A 268 -6.92 -21.59 1.81
C THR A 268 -6.30 -20.86 3.01
N GLU A 269 -4.98 -20.93 3.13
CA GLU A 269 -4.17 -20.13 4.04
C GLU A 269 -3.33 -19.07 3.30
N ARG A 270 -2.63 -18.19 4.02
CA ARG A 270 -1.76 -17.12 3.46
C ARG A 270 -2.50 -16.09 2.59
N GLY A 271 -3.83 -16.12 2.62
CA GLY A 271 -4.69 -15.25 1.84
C GLY A 271 -5.94 -15.96 1.30
N PRO A 272 -6.86 -15.20 0.69
CA PRO A 272 -8.15 -15.72 0.25
C PRO A 272 -8.14 -16.39 -1.13
N PHE A 273 -7.10 -16.17 -1.92
CA PHE A 273 -7.02 -16.63 -3.31
C PHE A 273 -5.64 -17.24 -3.62
N THR A 274 -5.11 -17.99 -2.66
CA THR A 274 -3.81 -18.68 -2.80
C THR A 274 -4.01 -20.14 -3.21
N GLU A 275 -2.97 -20.76 -3.75
CA GLU A 275 -2.95 -22.20 -4.01
C GLU A 275 -2.59 -23.02 -2.74
N HIS A 276 -2.30 -22.34 -1.62
CA HIS A 276 -1.94 -22.97 -0.36
C HIS A 276 -3.16 -23.43 0.40
N THR A 277 -3.53 -24.69 0.19
CA THR A 277 -4.76 -25.26 0.73
C THR A 277 -4.50 -26.23 1.88
N HIS A 278 -5.38 -26.18 2.87
CA HIS A 278 -5.42 -27.10 4.00
C HIS A 278 -6.63 -28.01 3.92
N ARG A 279 -6.38 -29.31 3.78
CA ARG A 279 -7.42 -30.34 3.86
C ARG A 279 -7.78 -30.56 5.32
N MET A 280 -9.05 -30.34 5.65
CA MET A 280 -9.60 -30.64 6.98
C MET A 280 -10.65 -31.75 6.93
N ASN A 281 -11.30 -31.96 5.77
CA ASN A 281 -12.39 -32.92 5.57
C ASN A 281 -13.49 -32.77 6.65
N ILE A 282 -13.91 -31.54 6.92
CA ILE A 282 -14.98 -31.19 7.87
C ILE A 282 -16.12 -30.47 7.15
N VAL A 283 -17.35 -30.78 7.51
CA VAL A 283 -18.54 -29.97 7.17
C VAL A 283 -19.17 -29.50 8.48
N MET A 284 -19.59 -28.24 8.51
CA MET A 284 -20.28 -27.67 9.68
C MET A 284 -21.64 -27.13 9.31
N ALA A 285 -22.52 -27.02 10.29
CA ALA A 285 -23.79 -26.32 10.12
C ALA A 285 -24.20 -25.58 11.39
N GLY A 286 -24.71 -24.35 11.24
CA GLY A 286 -25.19 -23.52 12.34
C GLY A 286 -26.15 -22.44 11.83
N ARG A 287 -27.13 -22.04 12.65
CA ARG A 287 -28.11 -21.01 12.26
C ARG A 287 -27.53 -19.60 12.40
N ASP A 288 -26.73 -19.39 13.45
CA ASP A 288 -26.09 -18.12 13.73
C ASP A 288 -24.71 -18.04 13.03
N PRO A 289 -24.47 -17.04 12.16
CA PRO A 289 -23.23 -16.93 11.40
C PRO A 289 -22.02 -16.59 12.30
N VAL A 290 -22.22 -15.82 13.37
CA VAL A 290 -21.15 -15.46 14.32
C VAL A 290 -20.72 -16.68 15.14
N ALA A 291 -21.69 -17.42 15.70
CA ALA A 291 -21.42 -18.67 16.42
C ALA A 291 -20.64 -19.66 15.54
N THR A 292 -21.00 -19.74 14.26
CA THR A 292 -20.36 -20.62 13.29
C THR A 292 -18.92 -20.16 13.01
N ASP A 293 -18.69 -18.87 12.78
CA ASP A 293 -17.35 -18.30 12.51
C ASP A 293 -16.39 -18.44 13.71
N LEU A 294 -16.88 -18.34 14.95
CA LEU A 294 -16.08 -18.62 16.16
C LEU A 294 -15.54 -20.06 16.18
N VAL A 295 -16.37 -21.04 15.79
CA VAL A 295 -15.96 -22.45 15.69
C VAL A 295 -14.98 -22.65 14.53
N VAL A 296 -15.19 -21.98 13.39
CA VAL A 296 -14.24 -22.01 12.25
C VAL A 296 -12.89 -21.46 12.67
N ALA A 297 -12.84 -20.29 13.32
CA ALA A 297 -11.59 -19.70 13.81
C ALA A 297 -10.84 -20.65 14.74
N LYS A 298 -11.55 -21.32 15.66
CA LYS A 298 -10.97 -22.34 16.55
C LYS A 298 -10.37 -23.51 15.76
N LEU A 299 -11.07 -24.00 14.75
CA LEU A 299 -10.59 -25.11 13.90
C LEU A 299 -9.36 -24.71 13.06
N MET A 300 -9.27 -23.45 12.64
CA MET A 300 -8.11 -22.87 11.94
C MET A 300 -6.93 -22.53 12.86
N GLY A 301 -7.08 -22.78 14.17
CA GLY A 301 -6.04 -22.50 15.17
C GLY A 301 -5.84 -21.02 15.47
N PHE A 302 -6.83 -20.19 15.14
CA PHE A 302 -6.90 -18.78 15.54
C PHE A 302 -7.59 -18.65 16.90
N ASN A 303 -7.36 -17.52 17.57
CA ASN A 303 -8.12 -17.20 18.77
C ASN A 303 -9.52 -16.70 18.37
N PRO A 304 -10.62 -17.37 18.73
CA PRO A 304 -11.98 -16.92 18.39
C PRO A 304 -12.29 -15.52 18.92
N ASP A 305 -11.70 -15.17 20.07
CA ASP A 305 -11.89 -13.86 20.72
C ASP A 305 -11.27 -12.71 19.90
N ASP A 306 -10.44 -13.02 18.89
CA ASP A 306 -9.90 -12.03 17.96
C ASP A 306 -10.93 -11.55 16.93
N LEU A 307 -12.08 -12.22 16.76
CA LEU A 307 -13.09 -11.83 15.76
C LEU A 307 -13.94 -10.65 16.25
N GLU A 308 -13.79 -9.48 15.63
CA GLU A 308 -14.51 -8.26 15.98
C GLU A 308 -16.03 -8.42 15.82
N THR A 309 -16.45 -9.16 14.78
CA THR A 309 -17.86 -9.45 14.51
C THR A 309 -18.59 -10.06 15.70
N ALA A 310 -17.94 -10.83 16.58
CA ALA A 310 -18.59 -11.42 17.75
C ALA A 310 -18.92 -10.37 18.83
N ASP A 311 -18.02 -9.40 19.04
CA ASP A 311 -18.22 -8.33 20.00
C ASP A 311 -19.23 -7.29 19.49
N LEU A 312 -19.13 -6.92 18.21
CA LEU A 312 -20.13 -6.06 17.55
C LEU A 312 -21.52 -6.70 17.56
N ALA A 313 -21.63 -7.97 17.18
CA ALA A 313 -22.91 -8.67 17.18
C ALA A 313 -23.54 -8.66 18.57
N TRP A 314 -22.78 -9.02 19.62
CA TRP A 314 -23.28 -9.03 20.99
C TRP A 314 -23.78 -7.65 21.44
N GLN A 315 -23.08 -6.58 21.07
CA GLN A 315 -23.50 -5.20 21.37
C GLN A 315 -24.87 -4.86 20.76
N HIS A 316 -25.17 -5.44 19.60
CA HIS A 316 -26.46 -5.27 18.92
C HIS A 316 -27.46 -6.40 19.21
N GLY A 317 -27.20 -7.24 20.21
CA GLY A 317 -28.10 -8.32 20.61
C GLY A 317 -28.19 -9.48 19.60
N LEU A 318 -27.14 -9.65 18.79
CA LEU A 318 -27.02 -10.66 17.76
C LEU A 318 -25.90 -11.63 18.16
N GLY A 319 -26.14 -12.94 18.09
CA GLY A 319 -25.07 -13.93 18.28
C GLY A 319 -24.44 -14.01 19.68
N PRO A 320 -23.52 -14.98 19.87
CA PRO A 320 -22.69 -15.08 21.06
C PRO A 320 -21.44 -14.20 20.94
N ARG A 321 -21.01 -13.62 22.06
CA ARG A 321 -19.72 -12.90 22.14
C ARG A 321 -18.51 -13.83 22.19
N TRP A 322 -18.67 -14.99 22.85
CA TRP A 322 -17.58 -15.90 23.17
C TRP A 322 -17.86 -17.32 22.69
N LEU A 323 -16.81 -18.07 22.38
CA LEU A 323 -16.95 -19.46 21.94
C LEU A 323 -17.62 -20.36 22.99
N GLU A 324 -17.41 -20.13 24.29
CA GLU A 324 -18.06 -20.93 25.35
C GLU A 324 -19.59 -20.79 25.41
N ASN A 325 -20.15 -19.77 24.76
CA ASN A 325 -21.59 -19.58 24.63
C ASN A 325 -22.17 -20.33 23.42
N VAL A 326 -21.33 -21.02 22.65
CA VAL A 326 -21.71 -21.84 21.49
C VAL A 326 -21.91 -23.29 21.93
N ASP A 327 -23.08 -23.85 21.61
CA ASP A 327 -23.36 -25.29 21.82
C ASP A 327 -22.77 -26.09 20.65
N VAL A 328 -21.53 -26.55 20.81
CA VAL A 328 -20.86 -27.35 19.78
C VAL A 328 -21.29 -28.82 19.85
N ARG A 329 -21.77 -29.34 18.71
CA ARG A 329 -22.28 -30.71 18.57
C ARG A 329 -21.46 -31.51 17.57
N GLY A 330 -21.21 -32.78 17.86
CA GLY A 330 -20.40 -33.66 17.00
C GLY A 330 -18.94 -33.65 17.42
N GLY A 331 -18.03 -33.35 16.49
CA GLY A 331 -16.59 -33.34 16.71
C GLY A 331 -16.14 -32.20 17.64
N ASP A 332 -15.15 -32.47 18.49
CA ASP A 332 -14.53 -31.46 19.36
C ASP A 332 -13.57 -30.56 18.54
N PRO A 333 -13.85 -29.24 18.44
CA PRO A 333 -13.00 -28.31 17.69
C PRO A 333 -11.56 -28.26 18.20
N THR A 334 -11.34 -28.46 19.51
CA THR A 334 -9.98 -28.41 20.08
C THR A 334 -9.15 -29.57 19.56
N ALA A 335 -9.71 -30.78 19.57
CA ALA A 335 -9.04 -31.98 19.05
C ALA A 335 -8.86 -31.97 17.52
N LEU A 336 -9.74 -31.27 16.80
CA LEU A 336 -9.72 -31.20 15.35
C LEU A 336 -8.90 -30.02 14.80
N SER A 337 -8.55 -29.05 15.65
CA SER A 337 -7.86 -27.82 15.25
C SER A 337 -6.51 -28.04 14.58
N GLN A 338 -6.20 -27.20 13.59
CA GLN A 338 -4.90 -27.12 12.93
C GLN A 338 -4.53 -25.65 12.77
N ARG A 339 -3.28 -25.26 13.03
CA ARG A 339 -2.84 -23.86 12.86
C ARG A 339 -2.61 -23.54 11.38
N TRP A 340 -3.48 -22.71 10.82
CA TRP A 340 -3.31 -22.17 9.48
C TRP A 340 -2.43 -20.92 9.53
N VAL A 341 -1.75 -20.61 8.43
CA VAL A 341 -0.96 -19.38 8.28
C VAL A 341 -1.88 -18.22 7.94
N LYS A 342 -1.78 -17.13 8.70
CA LYS A 342 -2.61 -15.92 8.56
C LYS A 342 -2.50 -15.26 7.17
N GLY A 343 -3.49 -14.44 6.84
CA GLY A 343 -3.66 -13.86 5.49
C GLY A 343 -2.66 -12.76 5.10
N TRP A 344 -1.77 -12.35 5.99
CA TRP A 344 -0.91 -11.18 5.82
C TRP A 344 0.04 -11.25 4.62
N TYR A 345 0.43 -12.46 4.20
CA TYR A 345 1.27 -12.70 3.01
C TYR A 345 0.66 -12.16 1.72
N TRP A 346 -0.67 -12.04 1.66
CA TRP A 346 -1.38 -11.53 0.49
C TRP A 346 -1.37 -10.00 0.39
N TYR A 347 -1.01 -9.31 1.48
CA TYR A 347 -1.12 -7.86 1.58
C TYR A 347 0.27 -7.21 1.62
N GLY A 348 0.41 -6.09 0.89
CA GLY A 348 1.66 -5.35 0.78
C GLY A 348 2.21 -4.88 2.14
N GLU A 349 3.52 -4.71 2.23
CA GLU A 349 4.17 -4.14 3.41
C GLU A 349 3.65 -2.73 3.72
N GLY A 350 3.43 -2.44 5.00
CA GLY A 350 2.82 -1.18 5.45
C GLY A 350 1.33 -1.03 5.16
N SER A 351 0.64 -2.05 4.63
CA SER A 351 -0.82 -2.01 4.47
C SER A 351 -1.57 -2.35 5.76
N GLU A 352 -2.67 -1.65 6.02
CA GLU A 352 -3.48 -1.91 7.22
C GLU A 352 -4.14 -3.29 7.20
N TRP A 353 -4.43 -3.85 6.03
CA TRP A 353 -4.90 -5.23 5.90
C TRP A 353 -3.85 -6.25 6.35
N ARG A 354 -2.56 -5.97 6.07
CA ARG A 354 -1.47 -6.79 6.58
C ARG A 354 -1.45 -6.74 8.11
N GLU A 355 -1.44 -5.53 8.66
CA GLU A 355 -1.46 -5.30 10.11
C GLU A 355 -2.66 -5.99 10.78
N HIS A 356 -3.89 -5.72 10.31
CA HIS A 356 -5.14 -6.25 10.87
C HIS A 356 -5.24 -7.78 10.78
N SER A 357 -4.67 -8.40 9.74
CA SER A 357 -4.64 -9.86 9.64
C SER A 357 -3.60 -10.51 10.55
N MET A 358 -2.53 -9.80 10.91
CA MET A 358 -1.51 -10.29 11.86
C MET A 358 -1.94 -10.08 13.31
N TYR A 359 -2.48 -8.90 13.61
CA TYR A 359 -2.78 -8.44 14.95
C TYR A 359 -4.07 -9.08 15.50
N GLY A 360 -3.94 -9.76 16.64
CA GLY A 360 -5.07 -10.20 17.46
C GLY A 360 -5.82 -9.01 18.03
N LYS A 361 -6.98 -9.22 18.64
CA LYS A 361 -7.81 -8.11 19.14
C LYS A 361 -7.30 -7.61 20.49
N GLY A 362 -6.84 -6.35 20.53
CA GLY A 362 -6.49 -5.63 21.75
C GLY A 362 -7.72 -5.04 22.49
N PRO A 363 -7.50 -4.22 23.53
CA PRO A 363 -8.58 -3.56 24.26
C PRO A 363 -9.23 -2.48 23.40
N ARG A 364 -10.55 -2.56 23.25
CA ARG A 364 -11.36 -1.57 22.51
C ARG A 364 -12.21 -0.66 23.39
N ARG A 365 -12.33 -1.01 24.68
CA ARG A 365 -13.11 -0.29 25.67
C ARG A 365 -12.17 0.37 26.66
N TRP A 366 -12.25 1.70 26.72
CA TRP A 366 -11.34 2.53 27.52
C TRP A 366 -12.14 3.53 28.34
N THR A 367 -11.65 3.85 29.53
CA THR A 367 -11.96 5.13 30.17
C THR A 367 -10.75 6.03 30.03
N LEU A 368 -10.97 7.26 29.59
CA LEU A 368 -9.93 8.20 29.19
C LEU A 368 -9.83 9.36 30.18
N LEU A 369 -8.61 9.75 30.52
CA LEU A 369 -8.32 11.00 31.23
C LEU A 369 -7.48 11.90 30.31
N GLY A 370 -8.08 12.99 29.87
CA GLY A 370 -7.44 13.97 29.01
C GLY A 370 -8.40 14.63 28.01
N PRO A 371 -7.87 15.53 27.15
CA PRO A 371 -6.44 15.84 27.01
C PRO A 371 -5.90 16.64 28.20
N VAL A 372 -4.83 16.16 28.84
CA VAL A 372 -4.12 16.88 29.91
C VAL A 372 -2.85 17.56 29.35
N PRO A 373 -2.28 18.56 30.04
CA PRO A 373 -1.00 19.13 29.63
C PRO A 373 0.08 18.04 29.48
N LYS A 374 0.91 18.10 28.44
CA LYS A 374 1.95 17.09 28.16
C LYS A 374 2.93 16.86 29.32
N ASN A 375 3.11 17.82 30.23
CA ASN A 375 3.97 17.67 31.41
C ASN A 375 3.23 17.07 32.64
N HIS A 376 1.95 16.74 32.53
CA HIS A 376 1.20 16.05 33.58
C HIS A 376 1.83 14.68 33.85
N LEU A 377 2.04 14.32 35.11
CA LEU A 377 2.58 13.03 35.55
C LEU A 377 1.91 12.65 36.86
N PHE A 378 1.59 11.36 37.02
CA PHE A 378 1.19 10.80 38.31
C PHE A 378 2.44 10.53 39.17
N GLU A 379 2.31 10.70 40.49
CA GLU A 379 3.28 10.20 41.45
C GLU A 379 3.18 8.66 41.55
N ASP A 380 4.28 7.97 41.88
CA ASP A 380 4.30 6.49 41.98
C ASP A 380 3.20 5.94 42.90
N ALA A 381 2.96 6.60 44.04
CA ALA A 381 1.91 6.21 44.97
C ALA A 381 0.49 6.39 44.38
N GLN A 382 0.30 7.35 43.46
CA GLN A 382 -0.95 7.53 42.74
C GLN A 382 -1.13 6.44 41.69
N LEU A 383 -0.07 6.08 40.95
CA LEU A 383 -0.10 5.00 39.95
C LEU A 383 -0.43 3.64 40.60
N GLU A 384 0.21 3.32 41.73
CA GLU A 384 -0.05 2.06 42.46
C GLU A 384 -1.52 1.97 42.93
N ALA A 385 -2.11 3.09 43.34
CA ALA A 385 -3.47 3.17 43.85
C ALA A 385 -4.54 3.46 42.78
N LEU A 386 -4.15 3.70 41.52
CA LEU A 386 -5.08 4.15 40.47
C LEU A 386 -6.09 3.04 40.13
N SER A 387 -7.38 3.39 40.22
CA SER A 387 -8.51 2.53 39.86
C SER A 387 -9.71 3.45 39.55
N PRO A 388 -9.74 4.07 38.36
CA PRO A 388 -10.74 5.04 38.00
C PRO A 388 -12.10 4.36 37.82
N THR A 389 -13.16 5.06 38.23
CA THR A 389 -14.53 4.66 37.91
C THR A 389 -14.94 5.40 36.64
N PRO A 390 -15.38 4.71 35.56
CA PRO A 390 -15.79 5.36 34.33
C PRO A 390 -16.86 6.43 34.59
N GLY A 391 -16.64 7.64 34.05
CA GLY A 391 -17.53 8.79 34.21
C GLY A 391 -17.40 9.55 35.54
N ALA A 392 -16.42 9.22 36.38
CA ALA A 392 -16.14 9.91 37.65
C ALA A 392 -14.75 10.57 37.64
N ASP A 393 -14.56 11.61 38.46
CA ASP A 393 -13.26 12.24 38.74
C ASP A 393 -12.41 12.55 37.49
N ASP A 394 -12.98 13.32 36.56
CA ASP A 394 -12.42 13.74 35.26
C ASP A 394 -12.18 12.62 34.22
N TRP A 395 -12.46 11.36 34.57
CA TRP A 395 -12.43 10.24 33.63
C TRP A 395 -13.69 10.17 32.79
N SER A 396 -13.54 9.86 31.50
CA SER A 396 -14.67 9.66 30.60
C SER A 396 -15.52 8.46 31.04
N PRO A 397 -16.82 8.42 30.66
CA PRO A 397 -17.52 7.14 30.55
C PRO A 397 -16.72 6.15 29.69
N THR A 398 -17.08 4.87 29.73
CA THR A 398 -16.44 3.89 28.82
C THR A 398 -16.69 4.29 27.38
N VAL A 399 -15.60 4.50 26.64
CA VAL A 399 -15.57 4.79 25.21
C VAL A 399 -15.20 3.49 24.50
N TRP A 400 -15.80 3.26 23.34
CA TRP A 400 -15.49 2.13 22.46
C TRP A 400 -14.86 2.64 21.15
N PHE A 401 -13.83 1.94 20.68
CA PHE A 401 -13.18 2.20 19.39
C PHE A 401 -13.28 0.97 18.47
N GLY A 402 -13.76 1.20 17.25
CA GLY A 402 -13.95 0.16 16.21
C GLY A 402 -12.66 -0.44 15.65
N HIS A 403 -11.49 0.18 15.88
CA HIS A 403 -10.20 -0.35 15.45
C HIS A 403 -9.12 -0.46 16.56
N ASP A 404 -8.11 -1.33 16.38
CA ASP A 404 -7.00 -1.54 17.34
C ASP A 404 -6.01 -0.38 17.35
N LYS A 405 -6.02 0.42 16.29
CA LYS A 405 -5.44 1.76 16.28
C LYS A 405 -6.44 2.68 16.94
N ILE A 406 -6.22 2.96 18.23
CA ILE A 406 -7.04 3.86 19.02
C ILE A 406 -6.73 5.28 18.57
N ASP A 407 -7.62 5.84 17.76
CA ASP A 407 -7.48 7.17 17.18
C ASP A 407 -8.00 8.22 18.17
N LEU A 408 -7.06 8.82 18.92
CA LEU A 408 -7.39 9.90 19.84
C LEU A 408 -7.46 11.26 19.15
N ASP A 409 -7.00 11.36 17.91
CA ASP A 409 -7.02 12.61 17.15
C ASP A 409 -8.44 12.90 16.68
N ASP A 410 -9.08 11.92 16.06
CA ASP A 410 -10.49 11.98 15.68
C ASP A 410 -11.40 12.17 16.92
N TYR A 411 -11.19 11.36 17.96
CA TYR A 411 -12.03 11.39 19.16
C TYR A 411 -12.00 12.75 19.90
N TYR A 412 -10.86 13.43 19.95
CA TYR A 412 -10.71 14.73 20.62
C TYR A 412 -10.67 15.92 19.65
N ASN A 413 -10.86 15.69 18.35
CA ASN A 413 -10.87 16.69 17.28
C ASN A 413 -9.55 17.49 17.20
N ASP A 414 -8.46 16.80 16.82
CA ASP A 414 -7.09 17.32 16.60
C ASP A 414 -6.46 18.03 17.83
N PRO A 415 -6.33 17.37 18.98
CA PRO A 415 -5.68 17.97 20.14
C PRO A 415 -4.16 18.01 19.96
N VAL A 416 -3.50 19.13 20.29
CA VAL A 416 -2.03 19.25 20.19
C VAL A 416 -1.35 19.55 21.54
N ARG A 417 -0.09 19.15 21.68
CA ARG A 417 0.76 19.38 22.87
C ARG A 417 0.15 18.90 24.18
N CYS A 418 -0.52 17.76 24.12
CA CYS A 418 -1.23 17.17 25.23
C CYS A 418 -0.74 15.74 25.52
N ALA A 419 -1.33 15.13 26.53
CA ALA A 419 -1.28 13.70 26.76
C ALA A 419 -2.68 13.20 27.11
N VAL A 420 -2.96 11.95 26.78
CA VAL A 420 -4.17 11.24 27.18
C VAL A 420 -3.76 9.95 27.87
N TYR A 421 -4.45 9.65 28.97
CA TYR A 421 -4.34 8.38 29.65
C TYR A 421 -5.53 7.49 29.30
N GLY A 422 -5.27 6.29 28.79
CA GLY A 422 -6.28 5.25 28.63
C GLY A 422 -6.16 4.23 29.74
N TYR A 423 -7.27 3.94 30.43
CA TYR A 423 -7.35 2.91 31.45
C TYR A 423 -8.37 1.83 31.05
N THR A 424 -8.02 0.58 31.27
CA THR A 424 -8.91 -0.58 31.16
C THR A 424 -8.37 -1.71 32.05
N GLU A 425 -9.12 -2.79 32.19
CA GLU A 425 -8.70 -3.97 32.95
C GLU A 425 -8.70 -5.20 32.05
N PHE A 426 -7.97 -6.22 32.45
CA PHE A 426 -8.06 -7.51 31.79
C PHE A 426 -7.83 -8.67 32.74
N THR A 427 -8.49 -9.79 32.46
CA THR A 427 -8.29 -11.04 33.18
C THR A 427 -7.35 -11.95 32.41
N MET A 428 -6.24 -12.34 33.04
CA MET A 428 -5.32 -13.36 32.54
C MET A 428 -5.79 -14.75 33.04
N PRO A 429 -6.06 -15.72 32.16
CA PRO A 429 -6.68 -16.99 32.55
C PRO A 429 -5.75 -17.91 33.33
N GLN A 430 -4.43 -17.80 33.13
CA GLN A 430 -3.41 -18.55 33.84
C GLN A 430 -2.09 -17.79 33.85
N ALA A 431 -1.23 -18.07 34.83
CA ALA A 431 0.08 -17.45 34.92
C ALA A 431 1.00 -18.01 33.82
N ASP A 432 1.52 -17.16 32.93
CA ASP A 432 2.31 -17.60 31.77
C ASP A 432 3.19 -16.49 31.19
N SER A 433 4.12 -16.88 30.31
CA SER A 433 4.86 -15.96 29.46
C SER A 433 3.94 -15.40 28.36
N VAL A 434 4.11 -14.13 28.04
CA VAL A 434 3.32 -13.41 27.02
C VAL A 434 4.23 -12.52 26.19
N HIS A 435 3.74 -12.06 25.04
CA HIS A 435 4.33 -10.92 24.33
C HIS A 435 3.41 -9.70 24.42
N TYR A 436 3.99 -8.53 24.70
CA TYR A 436 3.29 -7.26 24.59
C TYR A 436 3.54 -6.70 23.21
N TRP A 437 2.48 -6.50 22.44
CA TRP A 437 2.52 -5.90 21.11
C TRP A 437 1.89 -4.51 21.18
N MET A 438 2.66 -3.48 20.93
CA MET A 438 2.23 -2.09 21.11
C MET A 438 2.73 -1.18 19.99
N GLY A 439 2.11 -0.01 19.87
CA GLY A 439 2.53 1.04 18.95
C GLY A 439 1.94 2.39 19.34
N ALA A 440 2.60 3.47 18.96
CA ALA A 440 2.04 4.82 18.97
C ALA A 440 2.73 5.69 17.92
N ASP A 441 2.11 6.80 17.53
CA ASP A 441 2.77 7.78 16.64
C ASP A 441 3.90 8.55 17.33
N GLU A 442 3.72 8.85 18.62
CA GLU A 442 4.68 9.62 19.41
C GLU A 442 5.08 8.86 20.70
N ARG A 443 5.13 9.54 21.85
CA ARG A 443 5.55 8.89 23.10
C ARG A 443 4.42 8.03 23.65
N LEU A 444 4.76 6.79 23.95
CA LEU A 444 3.91 5.83 24.67
C LEU A 444 4.57 5.46 26.00
N GLN A 445 3.80 5.42 27.07
CA GLN A 445 4.17 4.79 28.33
C GLN A 445 3.08 3.81 28.75
N VAL A 446 3.48 2.65 29.25
CA VAL A 446 2.55 1.56 29.60
C VAL A 446 2.86 1.02 30.98
N TRP A 447 1.82 0.84 31.80
CA TRP A 447 1.87 0.22 33.11
C TRP A 447 0.89 -0.93 33.22
N ILE A 448 1.32 -1.99 33.89
CA ILE A 448 0.45 -3.08 34.36
C ILE A 448 0.54 -3.14 35.87
N ASP A 449 -0.59 -3.08 36.55
CA ASP A 449 -0.70 -3.07 38.02
C ASP A 449 0.15 -1.97 38.70
N GLY A 450 0.28 -0.83 38.03
CA GLY A 450 1.10 0.31 38.49
C GLY A 450 2.60 0.14 38.25
N GLN A 451 3.05 -1.00 37.71
CA GLN A 451 4.45 -1.22 37.34
C GLN A 451 4.69 -0.82 35.88
N PRO A 452 5.68 0.05 35.58
CA PRO A 452 6.00 0.42 34.20
C PRO A 452 6.59 -0.77 33.46
N ILE A 453 6.04 -1.08 32.29
CA ILE A 453 6.54 -2.17 31.42
C ILE A 453 7.17 -1.63 30.13
N TYR A 454 6.86 -0.39 29.74
CA TYR A 454 7.44 0.25 28.56
C TYR A 454 7.38 1.79 28.65
N ASP A 455 8.43 2.45 28.16
CA ASP A 455 8.47 3.88 27.88
C ASP A 455 9.26 4.10 26.58
N THR A 456 8.65 4.79 25.62
CA THR A 456 9.31 5.17 24.35
C THR A 456 10.63 5.92 24.58
N GLN A 457 10.80 6.65 25.69
CA GLN A 457 12.07 7.35 25.98
C GLN A 457 13.27 6.42 26.15
N ASP A 458 13.02 5.18 26.57
CA ASP A 458 14.07 4.17 26.78
C ASP A 458 14.31 3.31 25.53
N ASP A 459 13.52 3.50 24.46
CA ASP A 459 13.59 2.72 23.22
C ASP A 459 14.32 3.49 22.09
N PRO A 460 15.57 3.09 21.74
CA PRO A 460 16.35 3.75 20.71
C PRO A 460 15.81 3.53 19.28
N ALA A 461 14.92 2.56 19.05
CA ALA A 461 14.31 2.28 17.76
C ALA A 461 13.08 3.15 17.48
N MET A 462 12.33 3.51 18.53
CA MET A 462 11.20 4.44 18.43
C MET A 462 11.61 5.92 18.34
N GLY A 463 12.77 6.32 18.88
CA GLY A 463 13.24 7.72 18.86
C GLY A 463 13.48 8.35 17.47
N ARG A 464 13.28 7.60 16.36
CA ARG A 464 13.45 8.06 14.97
C ARG A 464 12.23 7.85 14.06
N ARG A 465 11.21 7.09 14.47
CA ARG A 465 10.02 6.78 13.64
C ARG A 465 8.78 7.48 14.22
N ARG A 466 7.94 8.08 13.36
CA ARG A 466 6.70 8.81 13.72
C ARG A 466 5.45 8.23 13.04
N ARG A 467 5.40 6.90 12.86
CA ARG A 467 4.29 6.22 12.17
C ARG A 467 3.80 5.06 13.02
N HIS A 468 2.51 5.04 13.33
CA HIS A 468 1.85 3.95 14.04
C HIS A 468 1.65 2.70 13.17
N GLU A 469 2.18 1.57 13.65
CA GLU A 469 1.92 0.23 13.12
C GLU A 469 1.52 -0.71 14.25
N LEU A 470 0.55 -1.59 14.02
CA LEU A 470 0.10 -2.58 14.99
C LEU A 470 1.21 -3.59 15.31
N GLY A 471 1.63 -3.63 16.58
CA GLY A 471 2.67 -4.55 17.05
C GLY A 471 4.08 -4.19 16.59
N MET A 472 4.33 -2.90 16.34
CA MET A 472 5.65 -2.36 16.01
C MET A 472 6.69 -2.57 17.13
N VAL A 473 6.26 -2.47 18.38
CA VAL A 473 7.07 -2.83 19.55
C VAL A 473 6.57 -4.17 20.08
N ARG A 474 7.49 -5.12 20.18
CA ARG A 474 7.25 -6.48 20.66
C ARG A 474 8.16 -6.78 21.84
N LEU A 475 7.58 -6.85 23.04
CA LEU A 475 8.32 -7.13 24.28
C LEU A 475 7.90 -8.47 24.85
N SER A 476 8.84 -9.22 25.42
CA SER A 476 8.50 -10.43 26.19
C SER A 476 8.16 -10.05 27.63
N GLY A 477 7.16 -10.73 28.19
CA GLY A 477 6.68 -10.51 29.54
C GLY A 477 6.23 -11.80 30.23
N TYR A 478 5.82 -11.65 31.47
CA TYR A 478 5.18 -12.69 32.28
C TYR A 478 4.03 -12.04 33.05
N LEU A 479 2.87 -12.69 33.04
CA LEU A 479 1.70 -12.26 33.79
C LEU A 479 1.24 -13.39 34.70
N GLU A 480 0.80 -13.03 35.91
CA GLU A 480 0.16 -13.97 36.83
C GLU A 480 -1.28 -14.27 36.39
N ALA A 481 -1.90 -15.30 36.97
CA ALA A 481 -3.33 -15.53 36.74
C ALA A 481 -4.17 -14.51 37.54
N GLY A 482 -5.25 -14.00 36.95
CA GLY A 482 -6.20 -13.11 37.62
C GLY A 482 -6.36 -11.77 36.91
N ASP A 483 -6.96 -10.82 37.61
CA ASP A 483 -7.27 -9.50 37.08
C ASP A 483 -6.07 -8.56 37.18
N HIS A 484 -5.85 -7.81 36.11
CA HIS A 484 -4.77 -6.86 35.95
C HIS A 484 -5.31 -5.51 35.50
N ARG A 485 -4.68 -4.45 36.00
CA ARG A 485 -4.99 -3.07 35.60
C ARG A 485 -4.04 -2.63 34.50
N LEU A 486 -4.57 -2.13 33.39
CA LEU A 486 -3.80 -1.57 32.29
C LEU A 486 -3.97 -0.06 32.25
N LEU A 487 -2.86 0.66 32.34
CA LEU A 487 -2.80 2.10 32.11
C LEU A 487 -1.84 2.37 30.96
N ILE A 488 -2.29 3.16 29.99
CA ILE A 488 -1.48 3.66 28.89
C ILE A 488 -1.52 5.18 28.92
N ARG A 489 -0.38 5.79 28.60
CA ARG A 489 -0.28 7.21 28.31
C ARG A 489 0.24 7.38 26.89
N ALA A 490 -0.52 8.09 26.07
CA ALA A 490 -0.10 8.55 24.76
C ALA A 490 0.12 10.07 24.80
N ASP A 491 1.28 10.53 24.36
CA ASP A 491 1.55 11.96 24.15
C ASP A 491 1.22 12.37 22.71
N GLN A 492 0.89 13.64 22.52
CA GLN A 492 0.65 14.22 21.20
C GLN A 492 1.29 15.60 21.07
N ASN A 493 2.00 15.82 19.95
CA ASN A 493 2.51 17.12 19.52
C ASN A 493 1.83 17.58 18.25
N ARG A 494 1.87 16.77 17.16
CA ARG A 494 1.34 17.10 15.82
C ARG A 494 1.11 15.85 14.93
N GLY A 495 1.10 14.63 15.49
CA GLY A 495 0.93 13.36 14.75
C GLY A 495 -0.55 12.96 14.57
N ARG A 496 -0.84 11.71 14.20
CA ARG A 496 -2.22 11.16 14.12
C ARG A 496 -2.79 10.73 15.47
N PHE A 497 -2.05 10.95 16.56
CA PHE A 497 -2.41 10.61 17.93
C PHE A 497 -2.92 9.17 18.14
N GLU A 498 -2.42 8.21 17.36
CA GLU A 498 -2.85 6.82 17.46
C GLU A 498 -2.00 6.05 18.48
N PHE A 499 -2.61 5.11 19.20
CA PHE A 499 -1.89 4.08 19.95
C PHE A 499 -2.54 2.70 19.84
N SER A 500 -1.79 1.65 20.16
CA SER A 500 -2.29 0.28 20.24
C SER A 500 -1.54 -0.51 21.32
N PHE A 501 -2.23 -1.50 21.89
CA PHE A 501 -1.66 -2.42 22.86
C PHE A 501 -2.40 -3.76 22.81
N ASN A 502 -1.66 -4.86 22.91
CA ASN A 502 -2.22 -6.19 23.02
C ASN A 502 -1.27 -7.13 23.77
N VAL A 503 -1.85 -8.11 24.47
CA VAL A 503 -1.16 -9.22 25.13
C VAL A 503 -1.35 -10.45 24.26
N VAL A 504 -0.26 -10.89 23.65
CA VAL A 504 -0.23 -11.85 22.55
C VAL A 504 0.40 -13.17 23.02
N GLU A 505 -0.01 -14.28 22.39
CA GLU A 505 0.66 -15.58 22.54
C GLU A 505 2.19 -15.45 22.37
N PRO A 506 3.04 -16.10 23.18
CA PRO A 506 4.50 -16.00 23.07
C PRO A 506 5.06 -16.85 21.90
N ILE A 507 4.52 -16.64 20.70
CA ILE A 507 4.88 -17.35 19.47
C ILE A 507 5.81 -16.44 18.66
N TYR A 508 7.03 -16.93 18.40
CA TYR A 508 8.04 -16.20 17.61
C TYR A 508 7.94 -16.46 16.10
N ASP A 509 7.25 -17.51 15.69
CA ASP A 509 7.03 -17.80 14.27
C ASP A 509 5.99 -16.85 13.70
N GLU A 510 6.45 -15.87 12.92
CA GLU A 510 5.60 -14.79 12.36
C GLU A 510 4.44 -15.30 11.48
N ARG A 511 4.50 -16.55 11.02
CA ARG A 511 3.39 -17.19 10.30
C ARG A 511 2.16 -17.37 11.19
N PHE A 512 2.37 -17.58 12.50
CA PHE A 512 1.34 -17.95 13.47
C PHE A 512 1.22 -16.95 14.64
N ALA A 513 2.19 -16.05 14.79
CA ALA A 513 2.23 -15.06 15.86
C ALA A 513 1.07 -14.04 15.76
N GLY A 514 0.88 -13.28 16.84
CA GLY A 514 -0.02 -12.13 16.85
C GLY A 514 -1.42 -12.38 17.42
N ASN A 515 -1.85 -13.62 17.64
CA ASN A 515 -3.13 -13.88 18.33
C ASN A 515 -3.11 -13.31 19.75
N THR A 516 -4.20 -12.67 20.18
CA THR A 516 -4.37 -12.33 21.60
C THR A 516 -4.27 -13.60 22.43
N TYR A 517 -3.66 -13.52 23.61
CA TYR A 517 -3.45 -14.68 24.47
C TYR A 517 -4.78 -15.41 24.71
N PRO A 518 -4.90 -16.71 24.40
CA PRO A 518 -6.18 -17.43 24.45
C PRO A 518 -6.83 -17.36 25.83
N GLY A 519 -8.08 -16.89 25.88
CA GLY A 519 -8.85 -16.74 27.11
C GLY A 519 -8.57 -15.47 27.90
N LEU A 520 -7.64 -14.61 27.46
CA LEU A 520 -7.47 -13.27 28.01
C LEU A 520 -8.65 -12.38 27.61
N ARG A 521 -9.18 -11.60 28.54
CA ARG A 521 -10.34 -10.74 28.29
C ARG A 521 -10.11 -9.33 28.77
N TYR A 522 -10.20 -8.38 27.85
CA TYR A 522 -10.25 -6.96 28.16
C TYR A 522 -11.65 -6.55 28.58
N HIS A 523 -11.77 -5.77 29.65
CA HIS A 523 -13.04 -5.26 30.14
C HIS A 523 -12.85 -3.88 30.81
N PRO A 524 -13.84 -2.99 30.74
CA PRO A 524 -13.78 -1.73 31.47
C PRO A 524 -13.79 -1.98 32.99
N ALA A 525 -13.38 -0.98 33.76
CA ALA A 525 -13.55 -0.99 35.21
C ALA A 525 -15.06 -0.98 35.57
N GLY A 526 -15.55 -2.06 36.18
CA GLY A 526 -16.95 -2.17 36.63
C GLY A 526 -17.79 -3.14 35.80
N GLU A 527 -19.06 -2.79 35.54
CA GLU A 527 -19.98 -3.63 34.76
C GLU A 527 -19.73 -3.46 33.25
N ASP A 528 -19.47 -4.57 32.56
CA ASP A 528 -19.33 -4.62 31.11
C ASP A 528 -20.73 -4.65 30.46
N ALA A 529 -21.09 -3.57 29.79
CA ALA A 529 -22.39 -3.39 29.13
C ALA A 529 -22.20 -3.03 27.65
N PRO A 530 -23.19 -3.34 26.77
CA PRO A 530 -23.22 -2.82 25.42
C PRO A 530 -23.12 -1.29 25.40
N ILE A 531 -22.34 -0.75 24.46
CA ILE A 531 -22.14 0.70 24.28
C ILE A 531 -22.81 1.08 22.96
N GLU A 532 -23.42 2.27 22.87
CA GLU A 532 -23.87 2.80 21.58
C GLU A 532 -22.63 3.03 20.69
N THR A 533 -22.58 2.32 19.58
CA THR A 533 -21.54 2.45 18.56
C THR A 533 -21.68 3.82 17.90
N HIS A 534 -20.85 4.78 18.29
CA HIS A 534 -20.62 5.99 17.51
C HIS A 534 -19.57 5.67 16.45
N VAL A 535 -20.03 5.20 15.28
CA VAL A 535 -19.23 5.31 14.06
C VAL A 535 -19.62 6.63 13.42
N THR A 536 -18.77 7.63 13.55
CA THR A 536 -18.77 8.74 12.60
C THR A 536 -18.30 8.15 11.27
N SER A 537 -19.24 8.00 10.33
CA SER A 537 -18.92 7.68 8.94
C SER A 537 -17.99 8.77 8.41
N SER A 538 -16.72 8.46 8.21
CA SER A 538 -15.88 9.24 7.30
C SER A 538 -16.44 9.02 5.90
N ASP A 539 -17.22 9.97 5.41
CA ASP A 539 -17.58 10.07 3.99
C ASP A 539 -16.30 10.36 3.19
N ASP A 540 -15.47 9.34 2.99
CA ASP A 540 -14.30 9.37 2.09
C ASP A 540 -14.57 8.44 0.90
N ASP A 541 -15.37 8.95 -0.04
CA ASP A 541 -15.24 8.61 -1.45
C ASP A 541 -13.99 9.33 -2.00
N ASP A 542 -12.91 8.59 -2.28
CA ASP A 542 -12.11 8.79 -3.49
C ASP A 542 -11.02 7.70 -3.62
N ASN A 543 -11.30 6.71 -4.48
CA ASN A 543 -10.28 5.88 -5.11
C ASN A 543 -9.47 6.74 -6.08
N ASN A 544 -8.27 7.17 -5.70
CA ASN A 544 -7.12 7.25 -6.59
C ASN A 544 -5.82 7.24 -5.76
N LEU A 545 -5.05 6.17 -5.94
CA LEU A 545 -3.70 6.01 -5.37
C LEU A 545 -2.77 7.07 -5.95
N GLU A 546 -2.25 7.95 -5.10
CA GLU A 546 -0.81 8.28 -5.00
C GLU A 546 -0.56 9.15 -3.76
N GLY A 547 0.35 8.69 -2.89
CA GLY A 547 1.13 9.56 -1.99
C GLY A 547 0.38 10.39 -0.94
N ALA A 548 0.25 9.82 0.25
CA ALA A 548 0.16 10.51 1.55
C ALA A 548 0.45 12.03 1.54
N LEU A 549 -0.59 12.87 1.47
CA LEU A 549 -0.60 14.22 2.05
C LEU A 549 -2.05 14.57 2.45
N VAL A 550 -2.42 14.19 3.67
CA VAL A 550 -3.57 14.79 4.39
C VAL A 550 -3.03 15.42 5.67
N ALA A 551 -1.95 16.20 5.54
CA ALA A 551 -1.31 16.82 6.69
C ALA A 551 -0.74 18.18 6.28
N ALA A 552 -0.89 19.15 7.16
CA ALA A 552 -0.06 20.34 7.13
C ALA A 552 1.41 19.91 7.37
N ILE A 553 2.24 19.94 6.33
CA ILE A 553 3.68 19.62 6.42
C ILE A 553 4.42 20.93 6.60
N GLY A 554 5.09 21.08 7.74
CA GLY A 554 5.78 22.31 8.04
C GLY A 554 5.99 22.51 9.52
N ASP A 555 6.74 23.54 9.84
CA ASP A 555 7.06 23.90 11.22
C ASP A 555 6.77 25.37 11.53
N LEU A 556 6.16 26.11 10.60
CA LEU A 556 5.86 27.52 10.79
C LEU A 556 4.81 27.69 11.91
N PRO A 557 5.15 28.31 13.05
CA PRO A 557 4.17 28.56 14.10
C PRO A 557 3.22 29.66 13.64
N GLN A 558 1.96 29.63 14.10
CA GLN A 558 0.98 30.70 13.86
C GLN A 558 1.39 31.99 14.59
N ILE A 559 2.30 32.74 13.97
CA ILE A 559 2.79 34.05 14.41
C ILE A 559 2.49 35.08 13.34
N ALA A 560 2.40 36.35 13.72
CA ALA A 560 2.25 37.41 12.74
C ALA A 560 3.50 37.52 11.84
N HIS A 561 3.31 37.77 10.55
CA HIS A 561 4.43 38.09 9.67
C HIS A 561 5.12 39.37 10.16
N PRO A 562 6.45 39.41 10.30
CA PRO A 562 7.17 40.55 10.89
C PRO A 562 7.06 41.82 10.03
N ASP A 563 7.03 41.66 8.70
CA ASP A 563 7.13 42.76 7.74
C ASP A 563 5.88 42.97 6.86
N GLN A 564 4.86 42.10 6.98
CA GLN A 564 3.63 42.17 6.20
C GLN A 564 2.45 42.41 7.15
N GLN A 565 1.44 43.15 6.71
CA GLN A 565 0.28 43.50 7.53
C GLN A 565 -1.03 43.23 6.80
N ALA A 566 -1.98 42.66 7.54
CA ALA A 566 -3.34 42.44 7.09
C ALA A 566 -4.24 43.65 7.36
N HIS A 567 -4.94 44.11 6.33
CA HIS A 567 -5.98 45.11 6.40
C HIS A 567 -7.34 44.43 6.32
N ILE A 568 -8.07 44.43 7.44
CA ILE A 568 -9.35 43.74 7.59
C ILE A 568 -10.49 44.77 7.58
N ASN A 569 -11.46 44.62 6.67
CA ASN A 569 -12.66 45.46 6.59
C ASN A 569 -13.91 44.57 6.46
N GLY A 570 -14.62 44.38 7.57
CA GLY A 570 -15.64 43.34 7.67
C GLY A 570 -14.97 41.96 7.53
N ASP A 571 -15.50 41.15 6.61
CA ASP A 571 -15.00 39.81 6.30
C ASP A 571 -14.01 39.82 5.12
N THR A 572 -13.64 40.99 4.60
CA THR A 572 -12.60 41.12 3.56
C THR A 572 -11.23 41.37 4.19
N ILE A 573 -10.23 40.57 3.81
CA ILE A 573 -8.83 40.68 4.21
C ILE A 573 -7.98 41.03 2.99
N ILE A 574 -7.04 41.96 3.14
CA ILE A 574 -6.02 42.27 2.14
C ILE A 574 -4.65 42.30 2.84
N VAL A 575 -3.65 41.62 2.30
CA VAL A 575 -2.26 41.68 2.74
C VAL A 575 -1.47 42.54 1.76
N ASP A 576 -0.94 43.67 2.25
CA ASP A 576 -0.22 44.64 1.43
C ASP A 576 1.28 44.32 1.36
N GLY A 577 1.95 44.74 0.28
CA GLY A 577 3.41 44.71 0.17
C GLY A 577 4.00 43.42 -0.38
N VAL A 578 3.20 42.57 -1.04
CA VAL A 578 3.64 41.28 -1.60
C VAL A 578 3.50 41.29 -3.13
N GLY A 579 4.55 40.88 -3.84
CA GLY A 579 4.54 40.81 -5.31
C GLY A 579 5.72 40.04 -5.90
N VAL A 580 5.53 39.51 -7.11
CA VAL A 580 6.53 38.76 -7.88
C VAL A 580 6.70 39.35 -9.28
N ASP A 581 7.95 39.61 -9.66
CA ASP A 581 8.30 40.07 -11.01
C ASP A 581 8.29 38.89 -12.01
N ASN A 582 7.18 38.65 -12.71
CA ASN A 582 7.09 37.72 -13.86
C ASN A 582 7.62 36.29 -13.58
N ALA A 583 7.08 35.59 -12.58
CA ALA A 583 7.41 34.18 -12.32
C ALA A 583 6.21 33.40 -11.77
N ASP A 584 6.08 32.15 -12.22
CA ASP A 584 5.05 31.16 -11.86
C ASP A 584 5.63 29.87 -11.27
N ASP A 585 6.95 29.84 -10.98
CA ASP A 585 7.61 28.71 -10.34
C ASP A 585 7.57 28.80 -8.80
N LEU A 586 7.41 27.63 -8.16
CA LEU A 586 7.24 27.52 -6.72
C LEU A 586 8.34 28.22 -5.91
N ALA A 587 9.62 28.08 -6.30
CA ALA A 587 10.74 28.65 -5.54
C ALA A 587 10.70 30.19 -5.54
N THR A 588 10.41 30.80 -6.70
CA THR A 588 10.31 32.26 -6.80
C THR A 588 9.11 32.82 -6.04
N VAL A 589 7.97 32.15 -6.15
CA VAL A 589 6.72 32.55 -5.50
C VAL A 589 6.83 32.41 -3.98
N LEU A 590 7.44 31.33 -3.48
CA LEU A 590 7.72 31.15 -2.05
C LEU A 590 8.69 32.19 -1.50
N ALA A 591 9.77 32.50 -2.23
CA ALA A 591 10.74 33.50 -1.78
C ALA A 591 10.09 34.87 -1.59
N ALA A 592 9.23 35.28 -2.54
CA ALA A 592 8.51 36.53 -2.45
C ALA A 592 7.46 36.54 -1.33
N ALA A 593 6.70 35.45 -1.17
CA ALA A 593 5.74 35.32 -0.07
C ALA A 593 6.41 35.39 1.31
N ALA A 594 7.61 34.80 1.44
CA ALA A 594 8.41 34.82 2.66
C ALA A 594 9.19 36.13 2.91
N GLY A 595 9.14 37.10 1.99
CA GLY A 595 9.84 38.38 2.10
C GLY A 595 11.35 38.31 1.83
N ILE A 596 11.83 37.33 1.06
CA ILE A 596 13.25 37.14 0.77
C ILE A 596 13.66 37.88 -0.51
N GLU A 597 14.63 38.80 -0.40
CA GLU A 597 15.31 39.38 -1.56
C GLU A 597 16.39 38.41 -2.10
N ALA A 598 15.99 37.46 -2.93
CA ALA A 598 16.88 36.49 -3.59
C ALA A 598 17.27 36.93 -5.01
N PRO A 599 18.50 36.63 -5.50
CA PRO A 599 18.86 36.86 -6.89
C PRO A 599 17.99 36.02 -7.83
N THR A 600 17.30 36.64 -8.79
CA THR A 600 16.44 35.95 -9.77
C THR A 600 17.16 34.82 -10.52
N ALA A 601 18.48 34.93 -10.73
CA ALA A 601 19.28 33.89 -11.34
C ALA A 601 19.40 32.62 -10.45
N GLY A 602 19.43 32.78 -9.12
CA GLY A 602 19.46 31.69 -8.15
C GLY A 602 18.09 31.01 -7.99
N LEU A 603 16.99 31.75 -8.07
CA LEU A 603 15.65 31.15 -8.05
C LEU A 603 15.33 30.39 -9.34
N ALA A 604 15.67 30.98 -10.49
CA ALA A 604 15.57 30.31 -11.80
C ALA A 604 16.44 29.03 -11.88
N TRP A 605 17.46 28.91 -11.02
CA TRP A 605 18.29 27.71 -10.85
C TRP A 605 17.46 26.53 -10.33
N VAL A 606 16.65 26.77 -9.30
CA VAL A 606 15.90 25.75 -8.54
C VAL A 606 14.69 25.29 -9.34
N GLY A 607 13.93 26.22 -9.91
CA GLY A 607 12.66 25.93 -10.59
C GLY A 607 12.76 25.03 -11.84
N ARG A 608 13.96 24.81 -12.41
CA ARG A 608 14.15 23.96 -13.62
C ARG A 608 15.17 22.83 -13.45
N ASN A 609 15.77 22.68 -12.28
CA ASN A 609 16.91 21.78 -11.98
C ASN A 609 17.79 21.40 -13.21
N PRO A 610 18.54 22.34 -13.80
CA PRO A 610 19.33 22.07 -15.01
C PRO A 610 20.58 21.19 -14.76
N PHE A 611 20.70 20.62 -13.56
CA PHE A 611 21.78 19.76 -13.11
C PHE A 611 21.34 18.30 -12.95
N SER A 612 20.08 18.00 -13.25
CA SER A 612 19.58 16.64 -13.32
C SER A 612 20.55 15.76 -14.14
N MET A 613 20.92 14.64 -13.54
CA MET A 613 21.80 13.63 -14.13
C MET A 613 21.10 12.30 -14.06
N VAL A 614 20.60 11.86 -15.21
CA VAL A 614 19.94 10.58 -15.39
C VAL A 614 20.68 9.80 -16.47
N PRO A 615 20.56 8.46 -16.51
CA PRO A 615 21.28 7.66 -17.48
C PRO A 615 20.92 8.10 -18.90
N ILE A 616 21.86 8.08 -19.83
CA ILE A 616 21.60 8.34 -21.24
C ILE A 616 22.32 7.30 -22.10
N GLY A 617 21.72 7.00 -23.25
CA GLY A 617 22.27 6.07 -24.23
C GLY A 617 21.31 4.93 -24.55
N PRO A 618 21.69 4.04 -25.48
CA PRO A 618 20.84 2.94 -25.93
C PRO A 618 20.36 2.03 -24.81
N GLN A 619 21.25 1.69 -23.86
CA GLN A 619 20.95 0.78 -22.76
C GLN A 619 19.84 1.28 -21.83
N ARG A 620 19.63 2.60 -21.71
CA ARG A 620 18.54 3.14 -20.90
C ARG A 620 17.16 2.71 -21.39
N TYR A 621 16.96 2.62 -22.70
CA TYR A 621 15.65 2.27 -23.28
C TYR A 621 15.30 0.78 -23.17
N LEU A 622 16.30 -0.05 -22.88
CA LEU A 622 16.15 -1.50 -22.83
C LEU A 622 15.99 -2.02 -21.40
N ASP A 623 16.18 -1.16 -20.41
CA ASP A 623 15.98 -1.48 -19.00
C ASP A 623 14.68 -0.81 -18.56
N LEU A 624 13.65 -1.62 -18.27
CA LEU A 624 12.33 -1.10 -17.87
C LEU A 624 12.42 -0.23 -16.63
N SER A 625 13.35 -0.54 -15.70
CA SER A 625 13.56 0.25 -14.49
C SER A 625 14.16 1.63 -14.77
N LEU A 626 14.84 1.82 -15.91
CA LEU A 626 15.47 3.08 -16.34
C LEU A 626 14.70 3.79 -17.47
N SER A 627 13.69 3.12 -18.06
CA SER A 627 12.94 3.57 -19.24
C SER A 627 11.88 4.64 -18.95
N ASN A 628 11.50 4.82 -17.69
CA ASN A 628 10.58 5.88 -17.26
C ASN A 628 11.21 7.27 -17.38
N ASP A 629 10.37 8.28 -17.61
CA ASP A 629 10.73 9.70 -17.78
C ASP A 629 11.11 10.36 -16.44
N TYR A 630 12.08 9.79 -15.72
CA TYR A 630 12.57 10.41 -14.50
C TYR A 630 13.43 11.62 -14.86
N ARG A 631 12.98 12.80 -14.43
CA ARG A 631 13.85 13.93 -14.14
C ARG A 631 14.13 13.90 -12.65
N GLN A 632 15.38 14.11 -12.27
CA GLN A 632 15.71 14.35 -10.87
C GLN A 632 15.03 15.66 -10.45
N GLU A 633 13.99 15.59 -9.65
CA GLU A 633 13.33 16.77 -9.08
C GLU A 633 14.09 17.23 -7.82
N ILE A 634 14.01 18.53 -7.53
CA ILE A 634 14.45 19.07 -6.24
C ILE A 634 13.23 19.01 -5.33
N HIS A 635 13.31 18.25 -4.23
CA HIS A 635 12.18 18.08 -3.32
C HIS A 635 11.79 19.40 -2.67
N PHE A 636 10.51 19.56 -2.33
CA PHE A 636 9.97 20.75 -1.68
C PHE A 636 10.79 21.18 -0.46
N GLU A 637 11.19 20.25 0.40
CA GLU A 637 11.99 20.51 1.61
C GLU A 637 13.36 21.13 1.26
N GLN A 638 13.96 20.69 0.15
CA GLN A 638 15.25 21.21 -0.31
C GLN A 638 15.10 22.63 -0.87
N ILE A 639 13.97 22.95 -1.50
CA ILE A 639 13.63 24.32 -1.91
C ILE A 639 13.47 25.21 -0.67
N ALA A 640 12.75 24.74 0.36
CA ALA A 640 12.58 25.48 1.61
C ALA A 640 13.91 25.71 2.34
N GLN A 641 14.77 24.69 2.41
CA GLN A 641 16.13 24.81 2.98
C GLN A 641 17.01 25.76 2.17
N TYR A 642 16.94 25.72 0.84
CA TYR A 642 17.68 26.63 -0.04
C TYR A 642 17.30 28.09 0.19
N LEU A 643 15.99 28.35 0.33
CA LEU A 643 15.45 29.66 0.64
C LEU A 643 15.66 30.07 2.10
N ASP A 644 15.97 29.11 2.99
CA ASP A 644 16.10 29.32 4.44
C ASP A 644 14.79 29.88 5.03
N VAL A 645 13.69 29.22 4.66
CA VAL A 645 12.34 29.54 5.14
C VAL A 645 11.83 28.46 6.08
N ARG A 646 11.04 28.87 7.05
CA ARG A 646 10.05 28.00 7.70
C ARG A 646 8.79 28.05 6.88
N TYR A 647 8.09 26.95 6.77
CA TYR A 647 6.84 26.91 6.03
C TYR A 647 5.79 26.07 6.74
N GLU A 648 4.55 26.24 6.34
CA GLU A 648 3.42 25.35 6.57
C GLU A 648 2.80 25.08 5.20
N LEU A 649 2.79 23.83 4.73
CA LEU A 649 2.15 23.37 3.50
C LEU A 649 0.90 22.59 3.87
N SER A 650 -0.27 23.09 3.51
CA SER A 650 -1.55 22.40 3.63
C SER A 650 -1.95 21.87 2.25
N ALA A 651 -2.26 20.59 2.12
CA ALA A 651 -2.83 20.02 0.89
C ALA A 651 -3.69 18.79 1.22
N GLY A 652 -4.57 18.41 0.30
CA GLY A 652 -5.55 17.35 0.51
C GLY A 652 -6.76 17.78 1.35
N PHE A 653 -6.84 19.06 1.75
CA PHE A 653 -7.96 19.60 2.49
C PHE A 653 -9.18 19.83 1.59
N GLY A 654 -10.37 19.65 2.16
CA GLY A 654 -11.61 20.06 1.54
C GLY A 654 -11.65 21.57 1.28
N HIS A 655 -12.60 21.98 0.47
CA HIS A 655 -12.77 23.38 0.09
C HIS A 655 -12.89 24.30 1.31
N ALA A 656 -13.70 23.93 2.30
CA ALA A 656 -13.94 24.76 3.49
C ALA A 656 -12.68 24.92 4.35
N GLU A 657 -11.98 23.82 4.63
CA GLU A 657 -10.79 23.75 5.47
C GLU A 657 -9.61 24.49 4.83
N THR A 658 -9.49 24.40 3.50
CA THR A 658 -8.50 25.15 2.72
C THR A 658 -8.71 26.65 2.88
N PHE A 659 -9.97 27.11 2.80
CA PHE A 659 -10.31 28.51 2.96
C PHE A 659 -10.16 29.02 4.39
N GLU A 660 -10.44 28.19 5.40
CA GLU A 660 -10.16 28.51 6.80
C GLU A 660 -8.65 28.67 7.05
N SER A 661 -7.82 27.81 6.46
CA SER A 661 -6.36 27.92 6.53
C SER A 661 -5.87 29.23 5.88
N ILE A 662 -6.36 29.55 4.68
CA ILE A 662 -6.04 30.81 3.98
C ILE A 662 -6.46 32.02 4.84
N ASP A 663 -7.68 32.03 5.37
CA ASP A 663 -8.20 33.10 6.24
C ASP A 663 -7.32 33.30 7.48
N ALA A 664 -7.00 32.21 8.19
CA ALA A 664 -6.21 32.24 9.41
C ALA A 664 -4.82 32.84 9.19
N TRP A 665 -4.12 32.39 8.14
CA TRP A 665 -2.77 32.88 7.82
C TRP A 665 -2.78 34.30 7.28
N MET A 666 -3.77 34.67 6.47
CA MET A 666 -3.93 36.05 6.01
C MET A 666 -4.21 37.02 7.15
N ARG A 667 -4.99 36.63 8.17
CA ARG A 667 -5.21 37.47 9.37
C ARG A 667 -3.94 37.72 10.17
N LEU A 668 -3.00 36.79 10.11
CA LEU A 668 -1.66 36.93 10.70
C LEU A 668 -0.71 37.75 9.81
N GLY A 669 -1.20 38.26 8.68
CA GLY A 669 -0.41 39.10 7.76
C GLY A 669 0.50 38.31 6.83
N HIS A 670 0.37 36.98 6.74
CA HIS A 670 1.09 36.20 5.73
C HIS A 670 0.33 36.22 4.41
N ALA A 671 1.04 36.20 3.29
CA ALA A 671 0.46 35.96 1.96
C ALA A 671 0.66 34.49 1.56
N PRO A 672 -0.39 33.64 1.61
CA PRO A 672 -0.29 32.25 1.21
C PRO A 672 0.02 32.10 -0.28
N VAL A 673 0.61 30.97 -0.64
CA VAL A 673 0.99 30.57 -1.99
C VAL A 673 0.18 29.35 -2.37
N THR A 674 -0.45 29.34 -3.53
CA THR A 674 -1.21 28.18 -4.01
C THR A 674 -0.88 27.90 -5.47
N GLY A 675 -1.04 26.64 -5.89
CA GLY A 675 -0.97 26.29 -7.30
C GLY A 675 -2.28 26.58 -8.04
N ALA A 676 -2.19 26.72 -9.36
CA ALA A 676 -3.30 26.79 -10.30
C ALA A 676 -3.12 25.72 -11.40
N ASP A 677 -4.22 25.08 -11.81
CA ASP A 677 -4.29 23.93 -12.73
C ASP A 677 -3.14 23.86 -13.74
N GLY A 678 -2.29 22.82 -13.62
CA GLY A 678 -1.24 22.53 -14.60
C GLY A 678 0.19 22.96 -14.24
N GLY A 679 0.46 23.32 -12.97
CA GLY A 679 1.82 23.42 -12.42
C GLY A 679 2.35 24.84 -12.16
N ASN A 680 1.51 25.87 -12.36
CA ASN A 680 1.86 27.26 -12.05
C ASN A 680 1.52 27.57 -10.59
N TRP A 681 2.36 28.37 -9.93
CA TRP A 681 2.21 28.80 -8.54
C TRP A 681 1.98 30.30 -8.45
N THR A 682 1.18 30.74 -7.48
CA THR A 682 0.80 32.14 -7.32
C THR A 682 0.61 32.57 -5.87
N ILE A 683 0.65 33.87 -5.61
CA ILE A 683 0.48 34.48 -4.28
C ILE A 683 -0.94 34.98 -4.10
N LEU A 684 -1.50 34.72 -2.91
CA LEU A 684 -2.77 35.22 -2.46
C LEU A 684 -2.56 36.51 -1.63
N SER A 685 -3.12 37.63 -2.09
CA SER A 685 -3.04 38.94 -1.43
C SER A 685 -4.35 39.40 -0.80
N GLY A 686 -5.42 38.61 -0.90
CA GLY A 686 -6.67 38.93 -0.23
C GLY A 686 -7.71 37.82 -0.30
N LEU A 687 -8.69 37.91 0.59
CA LEU A 687 -9.80 36.99 0.75
C LEU A 687 -11.08 37.79 1.03
N ARG A 688 -12.22 37.46 0.40
CA ARG A 688 -13.52 38.07 0.70
C ARG A 688 -14.68 37.08 0.51
N PRO A 689 -15.76 37.19 1.29
CA PRO A 689 -16.95 36.37 1.07
C PRO A 689 -17.79 36.83 -0.12
N ARG A 690 -18.56 35.92 -0.71
CA ARG A 690 -19.66 36.21 -1.64
C ARG A 690 -21.01 35.77 -1.07
N GLN A 691 -22.10 36.17 -1.74
CA GLN A 691 -23.48 35.82 -1.39
C GLN A 691 -23.88 34.36 -1.69
N ASP A 692 -23.05 33.63 -2.44
CA ASP A 692 -23.24 32.23 -2.85
C ASP A 692 -22.37 31.25 -2.06
N ASP A 693 -21.89 31.64 -0.87
CA ASP A 693 -21.08 30.84 0.07
C ASP A 693 -19.74 30.30 -0.48
N VAL A 694 -19.28 30.80 -1.64
CA VAL A 694 -17.93 30.52 -2.18
C VAL A 694 -17.04 31.77 -2.04
N PRO A 695 -16.00 31.75 -1.18
CA PRO A 695 -15.09 32.88 -0.99
C PRO A 695 -14.25 33.18 -2.25
N GLU A 696 -13.99 34.46 -2.52
CA GLU A 696 -13.08 34.90 -3.58
C GLU A 696 -11.70 35.22 -3.00
N ILE A 697 -10.66 34.85 -3.73
CA ILE A 697 -9.28 35.26 -3.44
C ILE A 697 -8.84 36.37 -4.38
N ARG A 698 -7.89 37.17 -3.92
CA ARG A 698 -7.17 38.12 -4.75
C ARG A 698 -5.80 37.55 -5.08
N ILE A 699 -5.57 37.23 -6.35
CA ILE A 699 -4.31 36.67 -6.84
C ILE A 699 -3.40 37.81 -7.30
N VAL A 700 -2.10 37.70 -7.01
CA VAL A 700 -1.06 38.59 -7.56
C VAL A 700 -0.39 37.92 -8.74
N GLU A 701 -0.74 38.34 -9.95
CA GLU A 701 -0.08 37.90 -11.18
C GLU A 701 0.76 39.03 -11.81
N PRO A 702 1.76 38.70 -12.66
CA PRO A 702 2.71 39.68 -13.18
C PRO A 702 2.13 40.84 -14.01
N ALA A 703 0.84 40.82 -14.38
CA ALA A 703 0.20 41.81 -15.23
C ALA A 703 -1.22 42.24 -14.81
N GLU A 704 -1.92 41.49 -13.95
CA GLU A 704 -3.29 41.79 -13.51
C GLU A 704 -3.47 41.39 -12.03
N GLU A 705 -3.86 42.34 -11.19
CA GLU A 705 -4.37 42.06 -9.85
C GLU A 705 -5.90 41.99 -9.90
N GLY A 706 -6.47 40.84 -9.58
CA GLY A 706 -7.90 40.58 -9.73
C GLY A 706 -8.45 39.72 -8.59
N TRP A 707 -9.76 39.84 -8.36
CA TRP A 707 -10.51 38.91 -7.51
C TRP A 707 -11.03 37.77 -8.37
N TYR A 708 -10.76 36.53 -7.95
CA TYR A 708 -11.12 35.32 -8.65
C TYR A 708 -11.85 34.37 -7.69
N ALA A 709 -12.84 33.66 -8.22
CA ALA A 709 -13.37 32.48 -7.55
C ALA A 709 -12.41 31.32 -7.83
N ILE A 710 -11.99 30.61 -6.79
CA ILE A 710 -11.28 29.34 -6.97
C ILE A 710 -12.32 28.23 -7.13
N PRO A 711 -12.12 27.26 -8.02
CA PRO A 711 -12.92 26.03 -8.03
C PRO A 711 -12.95 25.37 -6.64
N SER A 712 -13.99 24.58 -6.37
CA SER A 712 -14.07 23.82 -5.11
C SER A 712 -12.91 22.84 -4.94
N ASP A 713 -12.34 22.40 -6.06
CA ASP A 713 -11.19 21.50 -6.12
C ASP A 713 -10.25 21.92 -7.24
N TRP A 714 -8.98 22.14 -6.90
CA TRP A 714 -7.91 22.38 -7.87
C TRP A 714 -6.66 21.58 -7.50
N TRP A 715 -5.77 21.38 -8.46
CA TRP A 715 -4.60 20.52 -8.28
C TRP A 715 -3.31 21.22 -8.68
N ALA A 716 -2.22 20.96 -7.94
CA ALA A 716 -0.88 21.40 -8.34
C ALA A 716 0.18 20.33 -8.07
N HIS A 717 1.25 20.34 -8.87
CA HIS A 717 2.40 19.47 -8.65
C HIS A 717 3.32 20.05 -7.57
N LEU A 718 3.52 19.32 -6.48
CA LEU A 718 4.49 19.59 -5.44
C LEU A 718 5.78 18.80 -5.71
N PRO A 719 6.92 19.48 -5.96
CA PRO A 719 8.17 18.79 -6.29
C PRO A 719 8.59 17.75 -5.25
N GLY A 720 8.82 16.52 -5.70
CA GLY A 720 9.19 15.40 -4.83
C GLY A 720 8.07 14.82 -3.95
N ILE A 721 6.84 15.34 -4.07
CA ILE A 721 5.63 14.86 -3.38
C ILE A 721 4.60 14.33 -4.40
N GLY A 722 4.42 15.00 -5.54
CA GLY A 722 3.46 14.62 -6.58
C GLY A 722 2.30 15.60 -6.72
N HIS A 723 1.22 15.17 -7.37
CA HIS A 723 0.01 15.99 -7.51
C HIS A 723 -0.76 16.06 -6.20
N ALA A 724 -1.04 17.28 -5.73
CA ALA A 724 -1.80 17.51 -4.51
C ALA A 724 -3.04 18.35 -4.78
N ARG A 725 -4.13 17.99 -4.10
CA ARG A 725 -5.42 18.69 -4.12
C ARG A 725 -5.36 19.90 -3.19
N ASN A 726 -5.88 21.05 -3.64
CA ASN A 726 -5.99 22.29 -2.89
C ASN A 726 -4.70 22.71 -2.13
N PRO A 727 -3.51 22.72 -2.77
CA PRO A 727 -2.25 22.94 -2.05
C PRO A 727 -2.04 24.43 -1.73
N VAL A 728 -1.87 24.75 -0.46
CA VAL A 728 -1.61 26.08 0.10
C VAL A 728 -0.33 26.04 0.93
N VAL A 729 0.66 26.86 0.60
CA VAL A 729 1.91 27.02 1.34
C VAL A 729 1.98 28.41 1.95
N VAL A 730 2.33 28.49 3.22
CA VAL A 730 2.69 29.73 3.90
C VAL A 730 4.14 29.62 4.31
N ALA A 731 4.97 30.61 3.97
CA ALA A 731 6.40 30.58 4.24
C ALA A 731 6.87 31.87 4.90
N LEU A 732 7.88 31.77 5.76
CA LEU A 732 8.49 32.88 6.48
C LEU A 732 10.01 32.72 6.51
N ALA A 733 10.76 33.78 6.19
CA ALA A 733 12.21 33.79 6.25
C ALA A 733 12.74 33.53 7.68
N GLN A 734 13.84 32.78 7.79
CA GLN A 734 14.58 32.63 9.05
C GLN A 734 15.65 33.72 9.21
N GLU A 735 16.08 33.99 10.46
CA GLU A 735 17.27 34.81 10.72
C GLU A 735 18.51 34.07 10.17
N SER A 736 18.94 34.49 8.97
CA SER A 736 19.95 33.81 8.16
C SER A 736 21.26 33.54 8.91
N THR A 737 21.72 32.29 8.87
CA THR A 737 23.13 31.95 9.11
C THR A 737 23.95 32.27 7.86
N GLU A 738 25.11 32.92 8.05
CA GLU A 738 26.05 33.57 7.10
C GLU A 738 26.52 32.81 5.81
N ALA A 739 25.68 32.03 5.13
CA ALA A 739 26.02 31.41 3.85
C ALA A 739 25.53 32.26 2.66
N SER A 740 26.45 32.66 1.76
CA SER A 740 26.09 33.38 0.53
C SER A 740 25.16 32.55 -0.37
N TRP A 741 24.31 33.20 -1.17
CA TRP A 741 23.44 32.53 -2.15
C TRP A 741 24.20 31.57 -3.08
N VAL A 742 25.44 31.91 -3.39
CA VAL A 742 26.35 31.07 -4.19
C VAL A 742 26.65 29.76 -3.46
N ALA A 743 26.98 29.80 -2.17
CA ALA A 743 27.27 28.60 -1.39
C ALA A 743 26.03 27.71 -1.24
N ARG A 744 24.85 28.31 -1.00
CA ARG A 744 23.57 27.59 -0.92
C ARG A 744 23.21 26.90 -2.24
N SER A 745 23.39 27.59 -3.37
CA SER A 745 23.16 27.00 -4.68
C SER A 745 24.16 25.88 -4.98
N ALA A 746 25.44 26.08 -4.63
CA ALA A 746 26.47 25.06 -4.78
C ALA A 746 26.12 23.78 -3.98
N HIS A 747 25.65 23.93 -2.75
CA HIS A 747 25.21 22.84 -1.89
C HIS A 747 24.10 22.00 -2.54
N LEU A 748 23.02 22.66 -2.98
CA LEU A 748 21.86 21.99 -3.58
C LEU A 748 22.20 21.15 -4.82
N ILE A 749 23.14 21.62 -5.65
CA ILE A 749 23.64 20.88 -6.82
C ILE A 749 24.46 19.67 -6.40
N LEU A 750 25.30 19.83 -5.37
CA LEU A 750 26.15 18.75 -4.88
C LEU A 750 25.31 17.65 -4.24
N GLU A 751 24.24 18.01 -3.54
CA GLU A 751 23.24 17.06 -3.07
C GLU A 751 22.61 16.31 -4.25
N SER A 752 22.13 17.03 -5.27
CA SER A 752 21.59 16.40 -6.48
C SER A 752 22.62 15.51 -7.17
N ALA A 753 23.88 15.93 -7.25
CA ALA A 753 24.95 15.17 -7.88
C ALA A 753 25.36 13.90 -7.10
N ARG A 754 25.12 13.88 -5.79
CA ARG A 754 25.42 12.75 -4.90
C ARG A 754 24.22 11.89 -4.57
N ALA A 755 23.02 12.34 -4.93
CA ALA A 755 21.77 11.68 -4.60
C ALA A 755 21.78 10.21 -5.04
N ARG A 756 21.17 9.38 -4.20
CA ARG A 756 20.71 8.04 -4.55
C ARG A 756 19.21 8.07 -4.40
N THR A 757 18.50 7.45 -5.33
CA THR A 757 17.05 7.33 -5.24
C THR A 757 16.66 5.89 -5.48
N THR A 758 15.52 5.49 -4.94
CA THR A 758 14.93 4.17 -5.17
C THR A 758 13.60 4.35 -5.87
N THR A 759 13.31 3.53 -6.88
CA THR A 759 11.99 3.45 -7.49
C THR A 759 11.38 2.10 -7.21
N ILE A 760 10.06 2.04 -7.31
CA ILE A 760 9.34 0.78 -7.42
C ILE A 760 9.15 0.51 -8.91
N ASP A 761 9.52 -0.69 -9.37
CA ASP A 761 9.27 -1.09 -10.75
C ASP A 761 7.79 -1.49 -10.96
N VAL A 762 7.43 -1.81 -12.21
CA VAL A 762 6.05 -2.20 -12.57
C VAL A 762 5.59 -3.50 -11.89
N PHE A 763 6.47 -4.21 -11.21
CA PHE A 763 6.18 -5.44 -10.48
C PHE A 763 6.09 -5.21 -8.96
N GLY A 764 6.28 -3.98 -8.49
CA GLY A 764 6.20 -3.65 -7.07
C GLY A 764 7.53 -3.78 -6.32
N ASP A 765 8.62 -4.09 -7.01
CA ASP A 765 9.94 -4.25 -6.37
C ASP A 765 10.68 -2.91 -6.26
N GLN A 766 11.19 -2.60 -5.07
CA GLN A 766 11.99 -1.40 -4.82
C GLN A 766 13.46 -1.63 -5.25
N HIS A 767 13.98 -0.77 -6.13
CA HIS A 767 15.35 -0.82 -6.63
C HIS A 767 16.02 0.56 -6.64
N ASP A 768 17.35 0.58 -6.44
CA ASP A 768 18.17 1.80 -6.58
C ASP A 768 18.20 2.27 -8.04
N VAL A 769 17.69 3.48 -8.30
CA VAL A 769 17.82 4.13 -9.60
C VAL A 769 19.12 4.91 -9.64
N LEU A 770 19.86 4.75 -10.73
CA LEU A 770 21.07 5.50 -10.99
C LEU A 770 20.70 6.95 -11.33
N VAL A 771 20.98 7.87 -10.39
CA VAL A 771 20.91 9.32 -10.60
C VAL A 771 22.27 9.95 -10.25
N GLY A 772 22.42 11.25 -10.49
CA GLY A 772 23.63 11.97 -10.11
C GLY A 772 24.88 11.51 -10.86
N LEU A 773 26.03 11.56 -10.19
CA LEU A 773 27.32 11.12 -10.75
C LEU A 773 27.36 9.62 -11.10
N ALA A 774 26.57 8.79 -10.41
CA ALA A 774 26.48 7.36 -10.71
C ALA A 774 25.81 7.10 -12.07
N ALA A 775 24.77 7.88 -12.41
CA ALA A 775 24.14 7.83 -13.73
C ALA A 775 25.09 8.24 -14.87
N TRP A 776 25.93 9.24 -14.61
CA TRP A 776 26.92 9.72 -15.57
C TRP A 776 28.04 8.70 -15.79
N ASP A 777 28.48 8.05 -14.72
CA ASP A 777 29.42 6.93 -14.80
C ASP A 777 28.83 5.75 -15.58
N PHE A 778 27.58 5.36 -15.27
CA PHE A 778 26.86 4.33 -16.02
C PHE A 778 26.78 4.64 -17.51
N SER A 779 26.39 5.86 -17.88
CA SER A 779 26.22 6.27 -19.28
C SER A 779 27.52 6.21 -20.07
N VAL A 780 28.63 6.66 -19.47
CA VAL A 780 29.96 6.60 -20.10
C VAL A 780 30.42 5.16 -20.27
N LEU A 781 30.29 4.34 -19.23
CA LEU A 781 30.72 2.93 -19.26
C LEU A 781 29.97 2.13 -20.34
N HIS A 782 28.65 2.28 -20.42
CA HIS A 782 27.85 1.57 -21.42
C HIS A 782 28.10 2.07 -22.84
N TRP A 783 28.25 3.39 -23.03
CA TRP A 783 28.61 3.96 -24.33
C TRP A 783 29.94 3.43 -24.86
N GLU A 784 30.96 3.35 -23.99
CA GLU A 784 32.30 2.92 -24.40
C GLU A 784 32.39 1.42 -24.72
N ARG A 785 31.42 0.63 -24.28
CA ARG A 785 31.31 -0.81 -24.59
C ARG A 785 30.67 -1.10 -25.94
N LEU A 786 30.02 -0.13 -26.58
CA LEU A 786 29.36 -0.36 -27.87
C LEU A 786 30.41 -0.69 -28.95
N SER A 787 30.22 -1.81 -29.64
CA SER A 787 31.10 -2.21 -30.74
C SER A 787 31.07 -1.23 -31.92
N LEU A 788 29.92 -0.57 -32.13
CA LEU A 788 29.71 0.43 -33.20
C LEU A 788 30.20 -0.09 -34.56
N THR A 789 29.99 -1.38 -34.86
CA THR A 789 30.23 -1.96 -36.19
C THR A 789 28.94 -1.88 -37.00
N LEU A 790 29.05 -1.97 -38.33
CA LEU A 790 27.87 -2.01 -39.18
C LEU A 790 27.01 -3.26 -38.92
N ASP A 791 27.65 -4.38 -38.60
CA ASP A 791 26.94 -5.62 -38.25
C ASP A 791 26.18 -5.45 -36.92
N TRP A 792 26.84 -4.93 -35.89
CA TRP A 792 26.19 -4.60 -34.60
C TRP A 792 25.02 -3.63 -34.76
N ALA A 793 25.17 -2.60 -35.60
CA ALA A 793 24.11 -1.61 -35.81
C ALA A 793 22.88 -2.18 -36.54
N ARG A 794 23.05 -3.26 -37.31
CA ARG A 794 21.97 -3.96 -38.02
C ARG A 794 21.21 -4.96 -37.14
N GLU A 795 21.77 -5.31 -35.99
CA GLU A 795 21.14 -6.21 -35.02
C GLU A 795 20.05 -5.47 -34.23
N GLY A 796 18.86 -6.08 -34.15
CA GLY A 796 17.73 -5.62 -33.33
C GLY A 796 17.38 -4.13 -33.50
N LEU A 797 17.31 -3.43 -32.36
CA LEU A 797 16.93 -2.01 -32.25
C LEU A 797 18.12 -1.05 -32.18
N ASN A 798 19.37 -1.55 -32.27
CA ASN A 798 20.57 -0.77 -31.95
C ASN A 798 20.65 0.59 -32.66
N TRP A 799 20.37 0.63 -33.97
CA TRP A 799 20.32 1.88 -34.73
C TRP A 799 19.22 2.84 -34.26
N SER A 800 18.02 2.30 -34.01
CA SER A 800 16.87 3.07 -33.51
C SER A 800 17.18 3.70 -32.16
N LEU A 801 17.82 2.95 -31.26
CA LEU A 801 18.19 3.42 -29.92
C LEU A 801 19.28 4.51 -29.94
N LEU A 802 20.24 4.42 -30.88
CA LEU A 802 21.20 5.51 -31.13
C LEU A 802 20.47 6.80 -31.57
N ALA A 803 19.50 6.68 -32.47
CA ALA A 803 18.75 7.83 -32.96
C ALA A 803 17.81 8.42 -31.89
N ARG A 804 17.18 7.57 -31.07
CA ARG A 804 16.37 8.01 -29.92
C ARG A 804 17.20 8.68 -28.83
N THR A 805 18.43 8.21 -28.60
CA THR A 805 19.36 8.92 -27.70
C THR A 805 19.60 10.35 -28.17
N ARG A 806 19.70 10.56 -29.50
CA ARG A 806 19.84 11.90 -30.09
C ARG A 806 18.58 12.76 -29.94
N SER A 807 17.39 12.20 -30.14
CA SER A 807 16.15 12.98 -30.14
C SER A 807 15.57 13.22 -28.74
N ASP A 808 15.65 12.23 -27.85
CA ASP A 808 14.86 12.25 -26.61
C ASP A 808 15.72 12.62 -25.39
N HIS A 809 17.01 12.24 -25.36
CA HIS A 809 17.89 12.49 -24.21
C HIS A 809 18.75 13.77 -24.35
N LEU A 810 19.50 13.89 -25.44
CA LEU A 810 20.55 14.91 -25.57
C LEU A 810 20.05 16.36 -25.66
N PRO A 811 18.92 16.70 -26.34
CA PRO A 811 18.53 18.09 -26.52
C PRO A 811 18.23 18.80 -25.20
N THR A 812 17.47 18.14 -24.32
CA THR A 812 17.14 18.64 -22.98
C THR A 812 18.40 18.81 -22.15
N LEU A 813 19.27 17.80 -22.11
CA LEU A 813 20.50 17.84 -21.32
C LEU A 813 21.46 18.94 -21.79
N ILE A 814 21.60 19.14 -23.11
CA ILE A 814 22.41 20.23 -23.67
C ILE A 814 21.82 21.59 -23.29
N ALA A 815 20.49 21.75 -23.38
CA ALA A 815 19.82 22.99 -23.01
C ALA A 815 20.03 23.31 -21.52
N ASP A 816 19.93 22.29 -20.67
CA ASP A 816 20.13 22.38 -19.22
C ASP A 816 21.57 22.75 -18.88
N ARG A 817 22.58 22.09 -19.46
CA ARG A 817 23.99 22.44 -19.22
C ARG A 817 24.37 23.83 -19.73
N ARG A 818 23.77 24.27 -20.84
CA ARG A 818 23.89 25.68 -21.27
C ARG A 818 23.19 26.64 -20.29
N HIS A 819 22.07 26.23 -19.71
CA HIS A 819 21.35 27.02 -18.73
C HIS A 819 22.14 27.16 -17.43
N ALA A 820 22.66 26.05 -16.91
CA ALA A 820 23.59 25.99 -15.78
C ALA A 820 24.78 26.94 -15.95
N ALA A 821 25.46 26.89 -17.10
CA ALA A 821 26.57 27.78 -17.41
C ALA A 821 26.17 29.27 -17.34
N ARG A 822 25.01 29.64 -17.90
CA ARG A 822 24.50 31.02 -17.85
C ARG A 822 24.14 31.47 -16.43
N VAL A 823 23.53 30.59 -15.64
CA VAL A 823 23.13 30.91 -14.26
C VAL A 823 24.34 31.11 -13.38
N ILE A 824 25.32 30.21 -13.45
CA ILE A 824 26.57 30.29 -12.68
C ILE A 824 27.36 31.56 -13.07
N ASP A 825 27.45 31.89 -14.36
CA ASP A 825 28.14 33.11 -14.82
C ASP A 825 27.46 34.40 -14.31
N LYS A 826 26.12 34.42 -14.28
CA LYS A 826 25.36 35.55 -13.69
C LYS A 826 25.65 35.69 -12.19
N LEU A 827 25.64 34.59 -11.45
CA LEU A 827 25.90 34.58 -10.01
C LEU A 827 27.36 34.87 -9.66
N ALA A 828 28.29 34.67 -10.59
CA ALA A 828 29.69 35.03 -10.41
C ALA A 828 29.91 36.55 -10.32
N SER A 829 29.02 37.37 -10.89
CA SER A 829 29.24 38.80 -11.01
C SER A 829 29.14 39.49 -9.64
N GLY A 830 30.28 39.92 -9.10
CA GLY A 830 30.34 40.61 -7.80
C GLY A 830 30.48 39.70 -6.57
N ASP A 831 30.65 38.39 -6.78
CA ASP A 831 30.91 37.41 -5.70
C ASP A 831 32.42 37.26 -5.43
N GLU A 832 32.79 36.94 -4.19
CA GLU A 832 34.21 36.73 -3.82
C GLU A 832 34.87 35.54 -4.54
N HIS A 833 34.06 34.57 -4.99
CA HIS A 833 34.47 33.39 -5.75
C HIS A 833 34.33 33.56 -7.28
N GLU A 834 34.17 34.79 -7.80
CA GLU A 834 33.90 35.07 -9.23
C GLU A 834 34.79 34.25 -10.19
N ALA A 835 36.10 34.21 -9.95
CA ALA A 835 37.04 33.49 -10.82
C ALA A 835 36.85 31.95 -10.78
N ALA A 836 36.40 31.39 -9.66
CA ALA A 836 36.08 29.98 -9.54
C ALA A 836 34.75 29.67 -10.22
N LEU A 837 33.72 30.48 -9.98
CA LEU A 837 32.40 30.32 -10.62
C LEU A 837 32.47 30.44 -12.14
N LYS A 838 33.25 31.38 -12.68
CA LYS A 838 33.49 31.47 -14.13
C LYS A 838 34.16 30.23 -14.72
N ARG A 839 35.03 29.56 -13.97
CA ARG A 839 35.61 28.27 -14.39
C ARG A 839 34.57 27.15 -14.37
N ALA A 840 33.70 27.11 -13.36
CA ALA A 840 32.59 26.15 -13.30
C ALA A 840 31.59 26.36 -14.46
N ALA A 841 31.22 27.62 -14.75
CA ALA A 841 30.39 27.97 -15.90
C ALA A 841 31.02 27.55 -17.23
N ALA A 842 32.32 27.80 -17.41
CA ALA A 842 33.06 27.37 -18.59
C ALA A 842 33.10 25.83 -18.74
N ALA A 843 33.26 25.11 -17.62
CA ALA A 843 33.22 23.66 -17.61
C ALA A 843 31.83 23.13 -18.01
N TYR A 844 30.73 23.68 -17.48
CA TYR A 844 29.37 23.33 -17.91
C TYR A 844 29.09 23.66 -19.39
N SER A 845 29.61 24.77 -19.89
CA SER A 845 29.55 25.09 -21.33
C SER A 845 30.30 24.04 -22.15
N GLN A 846 31.46 23.59 -21.66
CA GLN A 846 32.24 22.54 -22.31
C GLN A 846 31.49 21.21 -22.33
N VAL A 847 30.74 20.86 -21.28
CA VAL A 847 29.86 19.67 -21.28
C VAL A 847 28.83 19.77 -22.39
N ALA A 848 28.11 20.89 -22.48
CA ALA A 848 27.12 21.11 -23.53
C ALA A 848 27.70 21.03 -24.94
N ASP A 849 28.90 21.57 -25.16
CA ASP A 849 29.58 21.53 -26.46
C ASP A 849 30.03 20.11 -26.83
N LEU A 850 30.48 19.32 -25.85
CA LEU A 850 30.87 17.93 -26.05
C LEU A 850 29.65 17.04 -26.30
N LEU A 851 28.55 17.26 -25.59
CA LEU A 851 27.28 16.57 -25.82
C LEU A 851 26.66 16.96 -27.16
N GLN A 852 26.81 18.21 -27.61
CA GLN A 852 26.39 18.63 -28.96
C GLN A 852 27.22 17.92 -30.03
N GLN A 853 28.55 17.90 -29.90
CA GLN A 853 29.41 17.14 -30.81
C GLN A 853 29.04 15.66 -30.84
N PHE A 854 28.73 15.09 -29.68
CA PHE A 854 28.26 13.71 -29.57
C PHE A 854 26.92 13.51 -30.28
N SER A 855 25.94 14.38 -30.02
CA SER A 855 24.62 14.39 -30.66
C SER A 855 24.70 14.51 -32.18
N ASP A 856 25.62 15.31 -32.71
CA ASP A 856 25.78 15.54 -34.14
C ASP A 856 26.34 14.32 -34.88
N LEU A 857 27.03 13.43 -34.16
CA LEU A 857 27.55 12.15 -34.68
C LEU A 857 26.52 11.02 -34.66
N LEU A 858 25.45 11.15 -33.86
CA LEU A 858 24.39 10.14 -33.78
C LEU A 858 23.44 10.22 -34.98
N PRO A 859 22.81 9.11 -35.40
CA PRO A 859 21.81 9.13 -36.46
C PRO A 859 20.57 9.95 -36.06
N ASP A 860 19.87 10.54 -37.03
CA ASP A 860 18.67 11.38 -36.83
C ASP A 860 17.35 10.64 -37.09
N ASN A 861 17.38 9.53 -37.83
CA ASN A 861 16.19 8.78 -38.19
C ASN A 861 16.17 7.38 -37.54
N PRO A 862 15.32 7.17 -36.52
CA PRO A 862 15.23 5.88 -35.82
C PRO A 862 14.57 4.77 -36.65
N ARG A 863 13.91 5.11 -37.77
CA ARG A 863 13.14 4.15 -38.59
C ARG A 863 13.90 3.65 -39.83
N HIS A 864 15.12 4.13 -40.07
CA HIS A 864 15.94 3.71 -41.20
C HIS A 864 16.83 2.52 -40.83
N GLN A 865 16.98 1.53 -41.72
CA GLN A 865 17.95 0.45 -41.54
C GLN A 865 19.36 0.90 -41.98
N PRO A 866 20.41 0.67 -41.18
CA PRO A 866 21.76 1.14 -41.51
C PRO A 866 22.33 0.51 -42.79
N THR A 867 22.75 1.38 -43.69
CA THR A 867 23.32 1.07 -45.00
C THR A 867 24.85 1.10 -44.98
N GLN A 868 25.48 0.71 -46.09
CA GLN A 868 26.94 0.81 -46.22
C GLN A 868 27.46 2.25 -46.11
N ALA A 869 26.63 3.26 -46.40
CA ALA A 869 27.00 4.67 -46.25
C ALA A 869 27.14 5.08 -44.78
N ASP A 870 26.33 4.46 -43.90
CA ASP A 870 26.31 4.70 -42.46
C ASP A 870 27.51 4.10 -41.71
N ALA A 871 28.27 3.22 -42.36
CA ALA A 871 29.53 2.72 -41.83
C ALA A 871 30.51 3.85 -41.48
N SER A 872 30.48 4.95 -42.23
CA SER A 872 31.31 6.14 -41.95
C SER A 872 30.86 6.88 -40.68
N THR A 873 29.55 6.93 -40.41
CA THR A 873 28.97 7.50 -39.18
C THR A 873 29.36 6.68 -37.96
N LEU A 874 29.25 5.34 -38.04
CA LEU A 874 29.66 4.43 -36.97
C LEU A 874 31.17 4.46 -36.70
N ASP A 875 31.98 4.55 -37.76
CA ASP A 875 33.44 4.71 -37.63
C ASP A 875 33.79 6.05 -36.97
N ALA A 876 33.10 7.15 -37.33
CA ALA A 876 33.26 8.44 -36.69
C ALA A 876 32.86 8.41 -35.20
N LEU A 877 31.76 7.73 -34.84
CA LEU A 877 31.35 7.52 -33.45
C LEU A 877 32.42 6.74 -32.67
N ARG A 878 32.97 5.66 -33.25
CA ARG A 878 34.05 4.86 -32.64
C ARG A 878 35.31 5.69 -32.37
N HIS A 879 35.76 6.46 -33.36
CA HIS A 879 36.93 7.34 -33.21
C HIS A 879 36.71 8.46 -32.18
N ASN A 880 35.46 8.78 -31.85
CA ASN A 880 35.07 9.82 -30.90
C ASN A 880 34.44 9.27 -29.61
N GLN A 881 34.62 7.99 -29.28
CA GLN A 881 34.06 7.39 -28.04
C GLN A 881 34.47 8.15 -26.75
N GLY A 882 35.59 8.87 -26.76
CA GLY A 882 36.03 9.71 -25.64
C GLY A 882 35.24 11.01 -25.41
N LEU A 883 34.29 11.39 -26.26
CA LEU A 883 33.48 12.61 -26.07
C LEU A 883 32.67 12.56 -24.77
N MET A 884 31.96 11.46 -24.53
CA MET A 884 31.18 11.23 -23.31
C MET A 884 32.08 11.24 -22.06
N ARG A 885 33.25 10.61 -22.12
CA ARG A 885 34.24 10.61 -21.03
C ARG A 885 34.74 12.02 -20.71
N ARG A 886 35.00 12.85 -21.73
CA ARG A 886 35.42 14.24 -21.57
C ARG A 886 34.29 15.12 -21.04
N ALA A 887 33.04 14.86 -21.47
CA ALA A 887 31.86 15.56 -20.95
C ALA A 887 31.69 15.27 -19.46
N ARG A 888 31.80 13.99 -19.05
CA ARG A 888 31.83 13.59 -17.64
C ARG A 888 32.97 14.23 -16.86
N ALA A 889 34.19 14.28 -17.41
CA ALA A 889 35.31 14.91 -16.74
C ALA A 889 35.07 16.41 -16.50
N ALA A 890 34.57 17.13 -17.52
CA ALA A 890 34.23 18.55 -17.39
C ALA A 890 33.07 18.79 -16.40
N GLU A 891 32.07 17.92 -16.38
CA GLU A 891 30.97 17.96 -15.38
C GLU A 891 31.52 17.81 -13.95
N ARG A 892 32.42 16.83 -13.75
CA ARG A 892 33.06 16.59 -12.45
C ARG A 892 34.00 17.72 -12.05
N ASP A 893 34.69 18.36 -12.99
CA ASP A 893 35.51 19.55 -12.73
C ASP A 893 34.63 20.71 -12.25
N ALA A 894 33.46 20.93 -12.88
CA ALA A 894 32.52 21.96 -12.47
C ALA A 894 31.99 21.69 -11.04
N LEU A 895 31.53 20.46 -10.77
CA LEU A 895 31.06 20.04 -9.46
C LEU A 895 32.15 20.11 -8.39
N GLN A 896 33.40 19.79 -8.73
CA GLN A 896 34.51 19.86 -7.79
C GLN A 896 34.85 21.31 -7.40
N ILE A 897 34.69 22.26 -8.32
CA ILE A 897 34.80 23.69 -8.03
C ILE A 897 33.66 24.13 -7.10
N LEU A 898 32.42 23.73 -7.39
CA LEU A 898 31.27 24.04 -6.54
C LEU A 898 31.42 23.44 -5.14
N SER A 899 31.93 22.21 -5.03
CA SER A 899 32.26 21.56 -3.75
C SER A 899 33.27 22.34 -2.91
N GLN A 900 34.25 22.98 -3.55
CA GLN A 900 35.22 23.82 -2.84
C GLN A 900 34.58 25.12 -2.34
N ILE A 901 33.69 25.72 -3.13
CA ILE A 901 32.96 26.94 -2.76
C ILE A 901 31.98 26.67 -1.62
N ALA A 902 31.29 25.52 -1.64
CA ALA A 902 30.38 25.09 -0.57
C ALA A 902 31.09 24.60 0.71
N GLY A 903 32.43 24.42 0.67
CA GLY A 903 33.18 23.89 1.81
C GLY A 903 32.94 22.40 2.07
N GLU A 904 32.52 21.64 1.07
CA GLU A 904 32.14 20.24 1.19
C GLU A 904 33.25 19.25 0.84
N GLY A 905 33.08 18.00 1.29
CA GLY A 905 34.01 16.88 1.03
C GLY A 905 34.14 16.49 -0.45
N PRO A 906 35.10 15.62 -0.79
CA PRO A 906 35.35 15.23 -2.19
C PRO A 906 34.12 14.58 -2.85
N LEU A 907 34.03 14.68 -4.17
CA LEU A 907 32.99 13.97 -4.94
C LEU A 907 33.15 12.44 -4.80
N PRO A 908 32.06 11.65 -4.92
CA PRO A 908 32.12 10.19 -4.96
C PRO A 908 33.16 9.71 -5.97
N PRO A 909 33.97 8.67 -5.68
CA PRO A 909 34.99 8.19 -6.61
C PRO A 909 34.39 7.77 -7.95
N LEU A 910 35.20 7.82 -9.01
CA LEU A 910 34.77 7.41 -10.35
C LEU A 910 34.49 5.91 -10.37
N LEU A 911 33.34 5.47 -10.89
CA LEU A 911 33.13 4.04 -11.13
C LEU A 911 34.11 3.53 -12.20
N VAL A 912 34.85 2.48 -11.85
CA VAL A 912 35.79 1.78 -12.74
C VAL A 912 35.04 0.66 -13.43
N ASP A 913 35.23 0.50 -14.74
CA ASP A 913 34.64 -0.61 -15.49
C ASP A 913 35.20 -1.95 -14.99
N PRO A 914 34.39 -2.83 -14.39
CA PRO A 914 34.84 -4.17 -14.00
C PRO A 914 35.38 -4.97 -15.20
N LEU A 915 34.73 -4.87 -16.35
CA LEU A 915 35.07 -5.60 -17.58
C LEU A 915 36.37 -5.11 -18.22
N SER A 916 36.94 -3.98 -17.79
CA SER A 916 38.27 -3.57 -18.24
C SER A 916 39.38 -4.52 -17.77
N ARG A 917 39.09 -5.39 -16.79
CA ARG A 917 40.04 -6.32 -16.16
C ARG A 917 39.58 -7.77 -16.23
N LEU A 918 38.86 -8.15 -17.29
CA LEU A 918 38.53 -9.55 -17.58
C LEU A 918 39.78 -10.45 -17.62
N ASP A 919 40.95 -9.90 -17.97
CA ASP A 919 42.25 -10.60 -17.93
C ASP A 919 42.64 -11.11 -16.53
N LYS A 920 42.04 -10.54 -15.47
CA LYS A 920 42.22 -10.93 -14.07
C LYS A 920 41.00 -11.62 -13.46
N GLY A 921 39.89 -11.69 -14.19
CA GLY A 921 38.64 -12.28 -13.73
C GLY A 921 38.54 -13.78 -14.00
N HIS A 922 37.58 -14.42 -13.34
CA HIS A 922 37.17 -15.80 -13.59
C HIS A 922 35.76 -15.81 -14.17
N ARG A 923 35.52 -16.62 -15.21
CA ARG A 923 34.18 -16.85 -15.75
C ARG A 923 33.42 -17.76 -14.78
N LEU A 924 32.27 -17.31 -14.31
CA LEU A 924 31.39 -18.08 -13.43
C LEU A 924 30.40 -18.88 -14.26
N ILE A 925 29.71 -18.22 -15.18
CA ILE A 925 28.64 -18.78 -16.01
C ILE A 925 28.76 -18.25 -17.43
N THR A 926 28.44 -19.08 -18.41
CA THR A 926 28.15 -18.65 -19.78
C THR A 926 26.81 -19.21 -20.24
N SER A 927 26.06 -18.44 -21.02
CA SER A 927 24.81 -18.89 -21.63
C SER A 927 24.77 -18.53 -23.12
N ARG A 928 24.15 -19.39 -23.92
CA ARG A 928 24.10 -19.29 -25.40
C ARG A 928 22.72 -19.50 -26.02
N TYR A 929 21.61 -19.48 -25.27
CA TYR A 929 20.27 -19.75 -25.83
C TYR A 929 19.14 -18.97 -25.14
N GLY A 930 18.25 -18.35 -25.96
CA GLY A 930 16.78 -18.34 -25.76
C GLY A 930 16.11 -17.40 -24.74
N TRP A 931 16.61 -16.20 -24.45
CA TRP A 931 16.03 -15.29 -23.42
C TRP A 931 14.94 -14.34 -23.96
N ALA A 932 14.27 -14.69 -25.05
CA ALA A 932 13.36 -13.78 -25.75
C ALA A 932 12.14 -13.43 -24.88
N GLU A 933 11.85 -12.13 -24.72
CA GLU A 933 10.63 -11.61 -24.04
C GLU A 933 10.46 -12.10 -22.59
N GLN A 934 11.56 -12.13 -21.83
CA GLN A 934 11.59 -12.58 -20.44
C GLN A 934 12.39 -11.63 -19.54
N ILE A 935 11.97 -11.54 -18.27
CA ILE A 935 12.79 -11.02 -17.17
C ILE A 935 13.19 -12.20 -16.30
N TRP A 936 14.48 -12.29 -16.02
CA TRP A 936 15.05 -13.31 -15.16
C TRP A 936 15.86 -12.66 -14.06
N GLU A 937 15.90 -13.34 -12.94
CA GLU A 937 16.90 -13.09 -11.92
C GLU A 937 17.75 -14.34 -11.73
N ILE A 938 19.07 -14.14 -11.72
CA ILE A 938 20.04 -15.18 -11.41
C ILE A 938 20.66 -14.85 -10.06
N ALA A 939 20.38 -15.68 -9.06
CA ALA A 939 21.05 -15.69 -7.78
C ALA A 939 22.19 -16.73 -7.79
N LEU A 940 23.37 -16.30 -7.37
CA LEU A 940 24.60 -17.09 -7.33
C LEU A 940 25.12 -17.15 -5.90
N GLN A 941 25.35 -18.36 -5.39
CA GLN A 941 25.95 -18.56 -4.07
C GLN A 941 26.85 -19.80 -4.04
N GLY A 942 28.17 -19.60 -4.00
CA GLY A 942 29.13 -20.71 -4.10
C GLY A 942 28.95 -21.52 -5.38
N GLU A 943 28.61 -22.81 -5.26
CA GLU A 943 28.28 -23.67 -6.41
C GLU A 943 26.80 -23.56 -6.84
N SER A 944 25.94 -22.93 -6.04
CA SER A 944 24.51 -22.79 -6.32
C SER A 944 24.23 -21.74 -7.38
N ILE A 945 23.33 -22.07 -8.30
CA ILE A 945 22.75 -21.17 -9.29
C ILE A 945 21.25 -21.34 -9.21
N ASP A 946 20.55 -20.27 -8.85
CA ASP A 946 19.10 -20.19 -8.96
C ASP A 946 18.76 -19.16 -10.04
N ALA A 947 18.12 -19.61 -11.11
CA ALA A 947 17.66 -18.75 -12.19
C ALA A 947 16.14 -18.78 -12.17
N THR A 948 15.52 -17.70 -11.70
CA THR A 948 14.08 -17.57 -11.56
C THR A 948 13.53 -16.62 -12.63
N PRO A 949 12.53 -17.04 -13.42
CA PRO A 949 11.83 -16.14 -14.31
C PRO A 949 10.87 -15.27 -13.49
N LEU A 950 11.07 -13.95 -13.50
CA LEU A 950 10.17 -12.99 -12.86
C LEU A 950 8.98 -12.64 -13.75
N HIS A 951 9.20 -12.66 -15.08
CA HIS A 951 8.15 -12.46 -16.06
C HIS A 951 8.49 -13.23 -17.34
N ALA A 952 7.61 -14.11 -17.81
CA ALA A 952 7.83 -14.88 -19.03
C ALA A 952 6.57 -14.94 -19.89
N SER A 953 6.67 -14.43 -21.13
CA SER A 953 5.57 -14.44 -22.09
C SER A 953 5.53 -15.75 -22.88
N TYR A 954 6.70 -16.23 -23.35
CA TYR A 954 6.89 -17.50 -24.06
C TYR A 954 8.37 -17.93 -23.97
N GLY A 955 8.69 -19.23 -23.82
CA GLY A 955 10.05 -19.76 -24.00
C GLY A 955 10.36 -21.06 -23.24
N GLU A 956 11.37 -21.80 -23.71
CA GLU A 956 11.90 -23.02 -23.07
C GLU A 956 12.95 -22.69 -22.00
N GLU A 957 13.24 -23.63 -21.09
CA GLU A 957 14.28 -23.51 -20.07
C GLU A 957 15.64 -23.13 -20.68
N SER A 958 16.31 -22.13 -20.09
CA SER A 958 17.63 -21.70 -20.53
C SER A 958 18.73 -22.63 -20.00
N GLU A 959 19.60 -23.13 -20.89
CA GLU A 959 20.79 -23.88 -20.49
C GLU A 959 21.93 -22.92 -20.08
N PHE A 960 22.48 -23.14 -18.89
CA PHE A 960 23.67 -22.45 -18.38
C PHE A 960 24.84 -23.42 -18.31
N GLU A 961 26.03 -23.00 -18.75
CA GLU A 961 27.27 -23.70 -18.44
C GLU A 961 27.95 -23.00 -17.26
N GLN A 962 27.94 -23.65 -16.09
CA GLN A 962 28.71 -23.23 -14.93
C GLN A 962 30.17 -23.61 -15.11
N LEU A 963 31.05 -22.61 -15.05
CA LEU A 963 32.49 -22.75 -15.28
C LEU A 963 33.29 -22.73 -13.97
N ALA A 964 32.81 -21.98 -12.96
CA ALA A 964 33.42 -21.88 -11.64
C ALA A 964 32.39 -21.43 -10.58
N PRO A 965 32.60 -21.77 -9.29
CA PRO A 965 31.77 -21.25 -8.21
C PRO A 965 32.03 -19.76 -7.94
N LEU A 966 31.02 -19.07 -7.40
CA LEU A 966 31.17 -17.71 -6.90
C LEU A 966 32.10 -17.70 -5.67
N PRO A 967 33.13 -16.84 -5.61
CA PRO A 967 34.01 -16.75 -4.45
C PRO A 967 33.25 -16.32 -3.18
N THR A 968 33.41 -17.08 -2.10
CA THR A 968 32.78 -16.83 -0.79
C THR A 968 33.71 -16.11 0.19
N GLU A 969 34.50 -15.16 -0.32
CA GLU A 969 35.46 -14.38 0.44
C GLU A 969 35.49 -12.91 -0.01
N PRO A 970 35.92 -11.97 0.85
CA PRO A 970 35.95 -10.55 0.49
C PRO A 970 36.93 -10.26 -0.65
N GLY A 971 36.61 -9.27 -1.47
CA GLY A 971 37.52 -8.73 -2.48
C GLY A 971 37.23 -9.17 -3.91
N TRP A 972 36.03 -9.67 -4.17
CA TRP A 972 35.50 -10.01 -5.50
C TRP A 972 34.26 -9.18 -5.79
N ILE A 973 34.07 -8.81 -7.06
CA ILE A 973 32.80 -8.28 -7.56
C ILE A 973 32.33 -9.09 -8.76
N VAL A 974 31.01 -9.14 -8.94
CA VAL A 974 30.35 -9.75 -10.08
C VAL A 974 30.08 -8.70 -11.16
N ALA A 975 30.31 -9.08 -12.41
CA ALA A 975 29.99 -8.27 -13.58
C ALA A 975 29.49 -9.16 -14.72
N VAL A 976 28.68 -8.59 -15.61
CA VAL A 976 28.10 -9.30 -16.76
C VAL A 976 28.65 -8.73 -18.05
N GLU A 977 29.17 -9.61 -18.92
CA GLU A 977 29.58 -9.31 -20.28
C GLU A 977 28.50 -9.81 -21.25
N ILE A 978 27.91 -8.92 -22.05
CA ILE A 978 26.99 -9.28 -23.14
C ILE A 978 27.82 -9.47 -24.41
N GLU A 979 27.87 -10.70 -24.92
CA GLU A 979 28.66 -11.11 -26.08
C GLU A 979 27.87 -10.92 -27.39
N ALA A 980 26.55 -11.14 -27.36
CA ALA A 980 25.62 -10.94 -28.48
C ALA A 980 24.18 -10.74 -27.99
N GLY A 981 23.34 -10.10 -28.82
CA GLY A 981 21.92 -9.87 -28.56
C GLY A 981 21.60 -8.51 -27.92
N THR A 982 20.30 -8.25 -27.71
CA THR A 982 19.79 -6.96 -27.21
C THR A 982 19.15 -7.14 -25.82
N VAL A 983 19.97 -7.34 -24.78
CA VAL A 983 19.53 -7.54 -23.38
C VAL A 983 20.17 -6.51 -22.45
N THR A 984 19.51 -6.17 -21.34
CA THR A 984 20.16 -5.46 -20.23
C THR A 984 20.40 -6.41 -19.07
N ALA A 985 21.56 -6.27 -18.42
CA ALA A 985 21.92 -7.06 -17.26
C ALA A 985 22.42 -6.13 -16.16
N THR A 986 21.71 -6.14 -15.04
CA THR A 986 21.98 -5.28 -13.88
C THR A 986 22.32 -6.16 -12.69
N VAL A 987 23.50 -5.96 -12.12
CA VAL A 987 23.88 -6.63 -10.86
C VAL A 987 23.15 -5.90 -9.74
N ILE A 988 22.12 -6.53 -9.19
CA ILE A 988 21.29 -5.98 -8.11
C ILE A 988 22.05 -6.08 -6.78
N GLU A 989 22.68 -7.24 -6.54
CA GLU A 989 23.44 -7.48 -5.32
C GLU A 989 24.83 -8.02 -5.65
N GLN A 990 25.84 -7.42 -5.01
CA GLN A 990 27.21 -7.90 -5.02
C GLN A 990 27.43 -8.88 -3.86
N PRO A 991 28.36 -9.84 -3.98
CA PRO A 991 28.64 -10.77 -2.90
C PRO A 991 29.35 -10.09 -1.73
N THR A 992 28.73 -10.13 -0.56
CA THR A 992 29.25 -9.56 0.68
C THR A 992 29.12 -10.54 1.84
N ALA A 993 29.80 -10.28 2.95
CA ALA A 993 29.63 -11.11 4.14
C ALA A 993 28.20 -10.99 4.75
N GLU A 994 27.48 -9.90 4.48
CA GLU A 994 26.17 -9.61 5.05
C GLU A 994 25.05 -10.39 4.36
N ASN A 995 25.19 -10.66 3.06
CA ASN A 995 24.28 -11.49 2.26
C ASN A 995 24.85 -12.90 1.99
N ASP A 996 25.67 -13.42 2.91
CA ASP A 996 26.27 -14.76 2.83
C ASP A 996 26.95 -15.08 1.48
N TRP A 997 27.62 -14.07 0.92
CA TRP A 997 28.32 -14.10 -0.37
C TRP A 997 27.43 -14.37 -1.58
N GLU A 998 26.15 -14.05 -1.49
CA GLU A 998 25.22 -14.15 -2.61
C GLU A 998 25.38 -12.97 -3.59
N ALA A 999 25.29 -13.25 -4.89
CA ALA A 999 25.17 -12.23 -5.92
C ALA A 999 23.88 -12.41 -6.70
N ARG A 1000 23.11 -11.33 -6.89
CA ARG A 1000 21.86 -11.34 -7.66
C ARG A 1000 21.96 -10.45 -8.88
N ILE A 1001 21.57 -10.99 -10.02
CA ILE A 1001 21.72 -10.35 -11.33
C ILE A 1001 20.38 -10.43 -12.05
N ARG A 1002 19.83 -9.29 -12.46
CA ARG A 1002 18.61 -9.24 -13.26
C ARG A 1002 18.94 -9.05 -14.73
N PHE A 1003 18.33 -9.87 -15.55
CA PHE A 1003 18.35 -9.76 -17.00
C PHE A 1003 16.96 -9.31 -17.46
N ASP A 1004 16.91 -8.20 -18.19
CA ASP A 1004 15.68 -7.67 -18.78
C ASP A 1004 15.79 -7.66 -20.30
N ASN A 1005 14.89 -8.42 -20.94
CA ASN A 1005 14.76 -8.51 -22.38
C ASN A 1005 13.35 -8.11 -22.88
N LEU A 1006 12.52 -7.44 -22.05
CA LEU A 1006 11.18 -7.01 -22.45
C LEU A 1006 11.19 -5.78 -23.36
N GLY A 1007 12.22 -4.93 -23.28
CA GLY A 1007 12.40 -3.81 -24.21
C GLY A 1007 12.60 -4.23 -25.67
N ALA A 1008 13.01 -5.48 -25.91
CA ALA A 1008 13.21 -6.08 -27.22
C ALA A 1008 11.92 -6.73 -27.77
N THR A 1009 10.79 -6.04 -27.64
CA THR A 1009 9.55 -6.47 -28.31
C THR A 1009 9.82 -6.65 -29.82
N TRP A 1010 9.47 -7.82 -30.38
CA TRP A 1010 9.30 -8.11 -31.81
C TRP A 1010 10.42 -8.79 -32.63
N GLN A 1011 11.60 -9.18 -32.10
CA GLN A 1011 12.59 -9.89 -32.96
C GLN A 1011 13.22 -11.19 -32.44
N GLY A 1012 13.13 -11.52 -31.15
CA GLY A 1012 13.51 -12.87 -30.66
C GLY A 1012 14.96 -13.28 -30.96
N ASP A 1013 15.91 -12.34 -30.98
CA ASP A 1013 17.31 -12.63 -31.27
C ASP A 1013 17.99 -13.40 -30.12
N GLU A 1014 18.94 -14.29 -30.46
CA GLU A 1014 19.73 -15.05 -29.49
C GLU A 1014 20.61 -14.11 -28.64
N VAL A 1015 20.50 -14.24 -27.31
CA VAL A 1015 21.34 -13.52 -26.35
C VAL A 1015 22.46 -14.43 -25.87
N ALA A 1016 23.69 -13.93 -25.90
CA ALA A 1016 24.86 -14.60 -25.35
C ALA A 1016 25.52 -13.71 -24.29
N PHE A 1017 25.81 -14.27 -23.12
CA PHE A 1017 26.47 -13.55 -22.04
C PHE A 1017 27.42 -14.43 -21.24
N THR A 1018 28.34 -13.77 -20.53
CA THR A 1018 29.22 -14.38 -19.53
C THR A 1018 29.14 -13.57 -18.24
N ILE A 1019 28.93 -14.26 -17.10
CA ILE A 1019 29.04 -13.68 -15.76
C ILE A 1019 30.45 -13.92 -15.24
N TRP A 1020 31.09 -12.87 -14.73
CA TRP A 1020 32.47 -12.86 -14.27
C TRP A 1020 32.58 -12.50 -12.79
N ALA A 1021 33.50 -13.15 -12.07
CA ALA A 1021 34.02 -12.67 -10.80
C ALA A 1021 35.37 -11.98 -11.03
N ILE A 1022 35.49 -10.72 -10.63
CA ILE A 1022 36.69 -9.89 -10.85
C ILE A 1022 37.25 -9.45 -9.50
N PRO A 1023 38.57 -9.60 -9.25
CA PRO A 1023 39.17 -9.15 -8.01
C PRO A 1023 39.11 -7.62 -7.87
N VAL A 1024 38.58 -7.12 -6.77
CA VAL A 1024 38.52 -5.67 -6.45
C VAL A 1024 39.92 -5.04 -6.51
N LYS A 1025 40.94 -5.74 -6.04
CA LYS A 1025 42.35 -5.27 -6.12
C LYS A 1025 42.80 -5.00 -7.56
N ALA A 1026 42.33 -5.79 -8.52
CA ALA A 1026 42.66 -5.58 -9.93
C ALA A 1026 42.05 -4.29 -10.47
N LEU A 1027 40.93 -3.81 -9.91
CA LEU A 1027 40.28 -2.56 -10.33
C LEU A 1027 40.96 -1.33 -9.72
N ILE A 1028 41.57 -1.50 -8.54
CA ILE A 1028 42.32 -0.45 -7.83
C ILE A 1028 43.75 -0.31 -8.41
N GLU A 1029 44.38 -1.41 -8.81
CA GLU A 1029 45.70 -1.43 -9.45
C GLU A 1029 45.59 -1.07 -10.95
N GLY A 1030 45.32 0.20 -11.25
CA GLY A 1030 45.12 0.67 -12.63
C GLY A 1030 45.32 2.16 -12.89
N GLY A 1031 45.15 3.03 -11.88
CA GLY A 1031 45.59 4.43 -11.99
C GLY A 1031 44.59 5.48 -11.54
N ARG A 1032 44.95 6.06 -10.38
CA ARG A 1032 44.48 7.28 -9.70
C ARG A 1032 43.16 7.18 -8.90
N PRO A 1033 43.17 7.75 -7.68
CA PRO A 1033 42.20 7.49 -6.63
C PRO A 1033 40.80 8.01 -6.95
#